data_AF-A8MCI8-F1
#
_entry.id   AF-A8MCI8-F1
#
_cell.length_a   1.000
_cell.length_b   1.000
_cell.length_c   1.000
_cell.angle_alpha   90.00
_cell.angle_beta   90.00
_cell.angle_gamma   90.00
#
_symmetry.space_group_name_H-M   'P 1'
#
loop_
_entity.id
_entity.type
_entity.pdbx_description
1 polymer ?
#
loop_
_entity_poly.entity_id
_entity_poly.type
_entity_poly.pdbx_seq_one_letter_code
_entity_poly.pdbx_strand_id
1 'polypeptide(L)'
;MRIHKTYVLLIVASVMVLIALNIAYASSGYTIIYWNSYGTLTVPPGTPICNIWNPKALWSFINAWESLAYYNTYNGQWWPVLASNWTLFPQNDTIIIHLRRGLVWFNGSATMPFTAWDVYAEFYIGVKAFDWWYPYVNADGIRVINNYTLSIQLTAWSPTTILFMLTEPITTPWPYWEPVVKALKTMNSTYALTVYGPNNVTTWNPPCWSLAPYYFVAFYPGTATFVTQLEPPNILRQWYNIFPYEDWQYYPVIDYVQVLGNTQALTGLLSGKATWSSVALSLAQIGVVNKSGLLAYMVEEFGELGMAINPLGGYPFNTTQFRKALCYAVNLTAAIAVWGIGTYYPSYYPAPVFPTTIDTYPPSVKQFIIPCSYNTTKAAELLESIGMYKKGNQWYLPNGTPLTLTVITPSGFTDWATITEGWATQLSLFGIPTKVLALDTGTYWSSIFPSAQFEVANTLSSYGRGYYDPTGLAFQGPLEWIPWVTELGIYTWPFQWPNGTCTPVVIHLPPSANSSLVPANGTVVWCINSTLGYINLTNWFTLYDAATPGTHQYNELLKVLFAWYDYYVPIVPVGWKRAEVNIGPKNYLITWAYNVPNPMCEKYIPPWLRIELMPSDNSYIIGAEAYYYQVISSPVWEAFWGSGAPAGAVPPLIEAMVNGSLWIKHPDYAEFLGLTPSYLTDLNQLRYCLAQYFNITSEYVPSIITTSTTTTTTTTTTSTTTTSTTTTTPVTTSATTSTTTSTVTTTAVSTVVSTVTTTAVSTVTSTATTTAVSTVTVTKPVVSTALIAGIVIIVIVIAAVAAIIALRRR
;
A
#
# COMPACT_ATOMS: atom_id res chain seq x y z
N MET A 1 -13.70 48.36 47.19
CA MET A 1 -12.69 47.32 47.50
C MET A 1 -13.10 45.88 47.13
N ARG A 2 -14.37 45.44 47.20
CA ARG A 2 -14.75 44.04 46.86
C ARG A 2 -14.55 43.66 45.38
N ILE A 3 -14.87 44.53 44.43
CA ILE A 3 -14.86 44.22 42.98
C ILE A 3 -13.47 43.82 42.45
N HIS A 4 -12.39 44.46 42.94
CA HIS A 4 -11.03 44.15 42.49
C HIS A 4 -10.58 42.73 42.87
N LYS A 5 -11.03 42.19 44.01
CA LYS A 5 -10.68 40.82 44.42
C LYS A 5 -11.29 39.78 43.48
N THR A 6 -12.51 40.01 42.99
CA THR A 6 -13.19 39.10 42.04
C THR A 6 -12.49 39.06 40.68
N TYR A 7 -12.05 40.20 40.15
CA TYR A 7 -11.30 40.24 38.90
C TYR A 7 -9.91 39.59 39.02
N VAL A 8 -9.18 39.81 40.11
CA VAL A 8 -7.89 39.15 40.35
C VAL A 8 -8.09 37.63 40.51
N LEU A 9 -9.14 37.17 41.21
CA LEU A 9 -9.46 35.74 41.30
C LEU A 9 -9.84 35.13 39.95
N LEU A 10 -10.59 35.83 39.09
CA LEU A 10 -10.91 35.36 37.75
C LEU A 10 -9.67 35.28 36.84
N ILE A 11 -8.78 36.27 36.90
CA ILE A 11 -7.52 36.26 36.14
C ILE A 11 -6.58 35.17 36.65
N VAL A 12 -6.45 35.00 37.96
CA VAL A 12 -5.65 33.90 38.53
C VAL A 12 -6.27 32.55 38.20
N ALA A 13 -7.60 32.40 38.21
CA ALA A 13 -8.26 31.16 37.81
C ALA A 13 -8.07 30.85 36.32
N SER A 14 -8.19 31.83 35.41
CA SER A 14 -7.97 31.61 33.98
C SER A 14 -6.49 31.40 33.64
N VAL A 15 -5.57 32.07 34.33
CA VAL A 15 -4.12 31.78 34.23
C VAL A 15 -3.79 30.40 34.81
N MET A 16 -4.41 29.99 35.92
CA MET A 16 -4.23 28.63 36.48
C MET A 16 -4.88 27.55 35.59
N VAL A 17 -5.97 27.84 34.88
CA VAL A 17 -6.55 26.92 33.87
C VAL A 17 -5.67 26.86 32.62
N LEU A 18 -5.13 27.99 32.14
CA LEU A 18 -4.15 28.00 31.04
C LEU A 18 -2.85 27.28 31.43
N ILE A 19 -2.37 27.45 32.66
CA ILE A 19 -1.20 26.73 33.18
C ILE A 19 -1.53 25.25 33.40
N ALA A 20 -2.72 24.89 33.91
CA ALA A 20 -3.13 23.50 34.07
C ALA A 20 -3.32 22.79 32.72
N LEU A 21 -3.83 23.48 31.70
CA LEU A 21 -3.85 22.98 30.32
C LEU A 21 -2.42 22.75 29.80
N ASN A 22 -1.51 23.72 29.95
CA ASN A 22 -0.11 23.55 29.54
C ASN A 22 0.66 22.49 30.37
N ILE A 23 0.28 22.23 31.63
CA ILE A 23 0.89 21.20 32.47
C ILE A 23 0.28 19.82 32.19
N ALA A 24 -0.99 19.73 31.79
CA ALA A 24 -1.61 18.47 31.36
C ALA A 24 -0.97 17.91 30.07
N TYR A 25 -0.50 18.78 29.17
CA TYR A 25 0.28 18.40 27.98
C TYR A 25 1.80 18.30 28.24
N ALA A 26 2.27 18.48 29.48
CA ALA A 26 3.67 18.33 29.85
C ALA A 26 3.99 16.96 30.49
N SER A 27 3.39 15.88 29.97
CA SER A 27 3.97 14.54 30.15
C SER A 27 5.30 14.48 29.39
N SER A 28 6.36 13.96 30.01
CA SER A 28 7.58 13.60 29.28
C SER A 28 7.21 12.62 28.16
N GLY A 29 7.32 13.05 26.91
CA GLY A 29 6.95 12.25 25.74
C GLY A 29 7.70 10.92 25.68
N TYR A 30 7.08 9.93 25.07
CA TYR A 30 7.58 8.58 24.98
C TYR A 30 8.61 8.45 23.84
N THR A 31 9.79 7.92 24.14
CA THR A 31 10.70 7.43 23.09
C THR A 31 10.10 6.16 22.48
N ILE A 32 9.99 6.13 21.16
CA ILE A 32 9.64 4.91 20.43
C ILE A 32 10.94 4.24 19.99
N ILE A 33 11.20 3.04 20.49
CA ILE A 33 12.29 2.19 20.03
C ILE A 33 11.66 1.11 19.14
N TYR A 34 11.72 1.33 17.83
CA TYR A 34 11.16 0.49 16.78
C TYR A 34 12.19 -0.57 16.37
N TRP A 35 11.94 -1.86 16.60
CA TRP A 35 12.83 -2.93 16.13
C TRP A 35 12.25 -3.61 14.90
N ASN A 36 12.92 -3.53 13.75
CA ASN A 36 12.43 -4.10 12.50
C ASN A 36 13.16 -5.40 12.09
N SER A 37 12.40 -6.38 11.61
CA SER A 37 12.80 -7.78 11.40
C SER A 37 13.54 -8.06 10.08
N TYR A 38 13.78 -7.06 9.23
CA TYR A 38 14.20 -7.29 7.84
C TYR A 38 15.64 -7.83 7.58
N GLY A 39 16.38 -8.23 8.62
CA GLY A 39 17.69 -8.91 8.49
C GLY A 39 18.92 -8.06 8.85
N THR A 40 20.10 -8.56 8.49
CA THR A 40 21.40 -7.92 8.80
C THR A 40 21.61 -6.62 8.03
N LEU A 41 21.75 -5.50 8.75
CA LEU A 41 22.26 -4.26 8.17
C LEU A 41 23.78 -4.16 8.36
N THR A 42 24.54 -4.17 7.25
CA THR A 42 25.99 -3.90 7.26
C THR A 42 26.27 -2.62 6.47
N VAL A 43 26.74 -1.58 7.16
CA VAL A 43 27.00 -0.26 6.57
C VAL A 43 28.49 0.02 6.52
N PRO A 44 29.12 0.02 5.33
CA PRO A 44 30.50 0.45 5.19
C PRO A 44 30.74 1.88 5.68
N PRO A 45 31.89 2.19 6.31
CA PRO A 45 32.25 3.56 6.63
C PRO A 45 32.25 4.44 5.36
N GLY A 46 31.61 5.61 5.44
CA GLY A 46 31.53 6.57 4.34
C GLY A 46 30.39 6.31 3.33
N THR A 47 29.51 5.32 3.55
CA THR A 47 28.29 5.17 2.75
C THR A 47 27.45 6.45 2.77
N PRO A 48 27.02 6.98 1.61
CA PRO A 48 26.07 8.09 1.55
C PRO A 48 24.69 7.66 2.07
N ILE A 49 24.36 7.99 3.31
CA ILE A 49 23.11 7.58 3.97
C ILE A 49 21.91 8.38 3.45
N CYS A 50 22.10 9.69 3.23
CA CYS A 50 21.04 10.64 2.85
C CYS A 50 21.07 10.99 1.35
N ASN A 51 21.24 9.97 0.50
CA ASN A 51 21.19 10.07 -0.96
C ASN A 51 20.32 8.93 -1.49
N ILE A 52 19.11 9.23 -1.96
CA ILE A 52 18.14 8.21 -2.38
C ILE A 52 18.62 7.35 -3.55
N TRP A 53 19.49 7.89 -4.41
CA TRP A 53 20.00 7.21 -5.60
C TRP A 53 21.16 6.25 -5.32
N ASN A 54 21.74 6.29 -4.12
CA ASN A 54 22.71 5.28 -3.72
C ASN A 54 21.98 3.94 -3.50
N PRO A 55 22.29 2.86 -4.26
CA PRO A 55 21.64 1.55 -4.08
C PRO A 55 22.00 0.86 -2.74
N LYS A 56 22.84 1.50 -1.92
CA LYS A 56 23.19 1.10 -0.55
C LYS A 56 22.85 2.20 0.47
N ALA A 57 22.10 3.23 0.07
CA ALA A 57 21.59 4.20 1.03
C ALA A 57 20.51 3.57 1.89
N LEU A 58 20.31 4.23 3.02
CA LEU A 58 19.48 3.75 4.10
C LEU A 58 18.39 4.77 4.39
N TRP A 59 18.01 5.51 3.35
CA TRP A 59 17.04 6.59 3.39
C TRP A 59 15.64 6.07 3.74
N SER A 60 15.29 4.85 3.32
CA SER A 60 14.03 4.19 3.63
C SER A 60 13.88 3.78 5.09
N PHE A 61 14.92 3.95 5.90
CA PHE A 61 14.90 3.77 7.37
C PHE A 61 14.83 5.12 8.12
N ILE A 62 14.65 6.24 7.40
CA ILE A 62 14.77 7.60 7.92
C ILE A 62 13.49 8.37 7.59
N ASN A 63 12.57 8.41 8.55
CA ASN A 63 11.29 9.12 8.48
C ASN A 63 11.49 10.65 8.59
N ALA A 64 12.13 11.27 7.59
CA ALA A 64 12.58 12.66 7.68
C ALA A 64 12.41 13.48 6.38
N TRP A 65 11.62 13.01 5.42
CA TRP A 65 11.28 13.69 4.17
C TRP A 65 9.83 13.45 3.78
N GLU A 66 9.15 14.50 3.32
CA GLU A 66 7.75 14.46 2.90
C GLU A 66 7.57 14.53 1.38
N SER A 67 6.39 14.09 0.93
CA SER A 67 5.95 14.15 -0.46
C SER A 67 5.27 15.47 -0.83
N LEU A 68 5.13 15.73 -2.13
CA LEU A 68 4.33 16.88 -2.61
C LEU A 68 2.87 16.80 -2.13
N ALA A 69 2.26 15.62 -2.24
CA ALA A 69 0.93 15.30 -1.74
C ALA A 69 0.83 13.80 -1.42
N TYR A 70 -0.24 13.42 -0.74
CA TYR A 70 -0.64 12.02 -0.63
C TYR A 70 -1.95 11.78 -1.40
N TYR A 71 -2.16 10.54 -1.84
CA TYR A 71 -3.33 10.10 -2.61
C TYR A 71 -4.00 8.90 -1.96
N ASN A 72 -5.27 8.99 -1.59
CA ASN A 72 -6.01 7.84 -1.11
C ASN A 72 -6.61 7.05 -2.29
N THR A 73 -6.13 5.83 -2.51
CA THR A 73 -6.59 4.91 -3.57
C THR A 73 -7.97 4.30 -3.34
N TYR A 74 -8.48 4.31 -2.10
CA TYR A 74 -9.81 3.79 -1.77
C TYR A 74 -10.92 4.70 -2.30
N ASN A 75 -10.76 6.02 -2.14
CA ASN A 75 -11.78 7.03 -2.47
C ASN A 75 -11.36 8.00 -3.61
N GLY A 76 -10.09 7.99 -4.02
CA GLY A 76 -9.53 8.85 -5.06
C GLY A 76 -9.21 10.28 -4.62
N GLN A 77 -9.15 10.55 -3.32
CA GLN A 77 -8.93 11.89 -2.76
C GLN A 77 -7.44 12.22 -2.61
N TRP A 78 -7.12 13.52 -2.55
CA TRP A 78 -5.76 14.04 -2.46
C TRP A 78 -5.55 14.89 -1.21
N TRP A 79 -4.42 14.73 -0.52
CA TRP A 79 -3.98 15.55 0.61
C TRP A 79 -2.71 16.35 0.27
N PRO A 80 -2.77 17.68 0.06
CA PRO A 80 -1.59 18.49 -0.27
C PRO A 80 -0.66 18.74 0.94
N VAL A 81 0.59 18.27 0.84
CA VAL A 81 1.60 18.34 1.91
C VAL A 81 2.63 19.45 1.61
N LEU A 82 3.71 19.15 0.88
CA LEU A 82 4.69 20.16 0.45
C LEU A 82 4.13 21.05 -0.68
N ALA A 83 3.24 20.50 -1.52
CA ALA A 83 2.44 21.28 -2.46
C ALA A 83 1.26 21.93 -1.73
N SER A 84 0.89 23.15 -2.15
CA SER A 84 -0.39 23.77 -1.73
C SER A 84 -1.55 23.34 -2.63
N ASN A 85 -1.28 23.18 -3.93
CA ASN A 85 -2.18 22.69 -4.97
C ASN A 85 -1.43 22.51 -6.30
N TRP A 86 -2.09 21.92 -7.28
CA TRP A 86 -1.63 21.82 -8.67
C TRP A 86 -2.78 22.08 -9.63
N THR A 87 -2.45 22.36 -10.90
CA THR A 87 -3.41 22.49 -12.00
C THR A 87 -2.99 21.59 -13.15
N LEU A 88 -3.94 20.83 -13.69
CA LEU A 88 -3.76 19.86 -14.77
C LEU A 88 -4.27 20.44 -16.08
N PHE A 89 -3.47 20.36 -17.15
CA PHE A 89 -3.83 20.79 -18.51
C PHE A 89 -3.66 19.62 -19.50
N PRO A 90 -4.60 18.64 -19.54
CA PRO A 90 -4.47 17.44 -20.37
C PRO A 90 -4.31 17.72 -21.85
N GLN A 91 -4.90 18.82 -22.35
CA GLN A 91 -4.86 19.19 -23.77
C GLN A 91 -3.49 19.70 -24.23
N ASN A 92 -2.63 20.08 -23.27
CA ASN A 92 -1.30 20.64 -23.49
C ASN A 92 -0.21 19.77 -22.84
N ASP A 93 -0.54 18.56 -22.38
CA ASP A 93 0.36 17.66 -21.64
C ASP A 93 1.10 18.35 -20.48
N THR A 94 0.47 19.34 -19.82
CA THR A 94 1.14 20.23 -18.85
C THR A 94 0.58 20.10 -17.45
N ILE A 95 1.45 20.15 -16.45
CA ILE A 95 1.13 20.25 -15.03
C ILE A 95 1.75 21.55 -14.49
N ILE A 96 1.03 22.27 -13.63
CA ILE A 96 1.59 23.36 -12.82
C ILE A 96 1.45 22.98 -11.35
N ILE A 97 2.57 22.98 -10.62
CA ILE A 97 2.62 22.63 -9.19
C ILE A 97 2.95 23.90 -8.40
N HIS A 98 2.16 24.20 -7.38
CA HIS A 98 2.42 25.31 -6.46
C HIS A 98 2.83 24.76 -5.09
N LEU A 99 3.90 25.32 -4.52
CA LEU A 99 4.47 24.84 -3.26
C LEU A 99 4.00 25.68 -2.07
N ARG A 100 3.82 25.01 -0.93
CA ARG A 100 3.47 25.63 0.34
C ARG A 100 4.62 26.53 0.79
N ARG A 101 4.28 27.74 1.25
CA ARG A 101 5.26 28.74 1.71
C ARG A 101 5.54 28.58 3.19
N GLY A 102 6.78 28.86 3.59
CA GLY A 102 7.19 28.91 5.00
C GLY A 102 7.69 27.58 5.57
N LEU A 103 7.66 26.49 4.79
CA LEU A 103 8.39 25.27 5.11
C LEU A 103 9.91 25.50 4.94
N VAL A 104 10.69 24.79 5.74
CA VAL A 104 12.14 24.85 5.74
C VAL A 104 12.71 23.44 5.87
N TRP A 105 13.87 23.24 5.26
CA TRP A 105 14.79 22.17 5.60
C TRP A 105 15.38 22.42 6.99
N PHE A 106 15.54 21.37 7.79
CA PHE A 106 16.16 21.41 9.12
C PHE A 106 17.17 20.26 9.30
N ASN A 107 18.26 20.50 10.03
CA ASN A 107 19.29 19.49 10.32
C ASN A 107 19.66 19.38 11.81
N GLY A 108 18.75 19.79 12.70
CA GLY A 108 19.00 19.87 14.14
C GLY A 108 19.73 21.14 14.60
N SER A 109 20.35 21.91 13.70
CA SER A 109 21.16 23.09 14.06
C SER A 109 20.88 24.36 13.24
N ALA A 110 20.50 24.20 11.97
CA ALA A 110 20.28 25.27 11.01
C ALA A 110 19.04 25.01 10.17
N THR A 111 18.45 26.08 9.63
CA THR A 111 17.29 26.04 8.72
C THR A 111 17.62 26.63 7.36
N MET A 112 16.92 26.15 6.33
CA MET A 112 17.04 26.65 4.96
C MET A 112 15.67 26.59 4.26
N PRO A 113 15.23 27.63 3.53
CA PRO A 113 13.89 27.64 2.94
C PRO A 113 13.68 26.52 1.91
N PHE A 114 12.53 25.84 1.99
CA PHE A 114 12.07 24.94 0.94
C PHE A 114 11.55 25.73 -0.26
N THR A 115 11.95 25.35 -1.47
CA THR A 115 11.61 26.05 -2.71
C THR A 115 11.43 25.12 -3.91
N ALA A 116 10.90 25.69 -5.00
CA ALA A 116 10.74 25.02 -6.28
C ALA A 116 12.05 24.50 -6.90
N TRP A 117 13.21 25.01 -6.46
CA TRP A 117 14.51 24.49 -6.90
C TRP A 117 14.85 23.14 -6.29
N ASP A 118 14.30 22.80 -5.12
CA ASP A 118 14.52 21.52 -4.45
C ASP A 118 13.80 20.39 -5.22
N VAL A 119 12.50 20.59 -5.49
CA VAL A 119 11.68 19.71 -6.34
C VAL A 119 12.26 19.58 -7.75
N TYR A 120 12.81 20.68 -8.28
CA TYR A 120 13.48 20.66 -9.57
C TYR A 120 14.76 19.81 -9.57
N ALA A 121 15.55 19.82 -8.49
CA ALA A 121 16.72 18.95 -8.40
C ALA A 121 16.30 17.48 -8.41
N GLU A 122 15.34 17.11 -7.56
CA GLU A 122 14.80 15.76 -7.41
C GLU A 122 14.38 15.19 -8.77
N PHE A 123 13.46 15.89 -9.43
CA PHE A 123 12.84 15.41 -10.66
C PHE A 123 13.81 15.50 -11.85
N TYR A 124 14.67 16.52 -11.91
CA TYR A 124 15.65 16.62 -12.99
C TYR A 124 16.72 15.54 -12.89
N ILE A 125 17.18 15.20 -11.69
CA ILE A 125 18.16 14.12 -11.47
C ILE A 125 17.52 12.77 -11.79
N GLY A 126 16.36 12.46 -11.21
CA GLY A 126 15.64 11.21 -11.45
C GLY A 126 15.39 10.95 -12.94
N VAL A 127 14.81 11.93 -13.65
CA VAL A 127 14.48 11.78 -15.08
C VAL A 127 15.74 11.74 -15.95
N LYS A 128 16.79 12.50 -15.64
CA LYS A 128 17.98 12.62 -16.51
C LYS A 128 19.02 11.52 -16.29
N ALA A 129 19.10 10.96 -15.09
CA ALA A 129 20.15 10.04 -14.68
C ALA A 129 19.66 8.63 -14.34
N PHE A 130 18.34 8.43 -14.16
CA PHE A 130 17.72 7.17 -13.75
C PHE A 130 16.41 6.85 -14.51
N ASP A 131 16.12 7.54 -15.62
CA ASP A 131 14.92 7.36 -16.46
C ASP A 131 13.59 7.38 -15.68
N TRP A 132 13.50 8.12 -14.57
CA TRP A 132 12.25 8.24 -13.81
C TRP A 132 11.11 8.72 -14.72
N TRP A 133 9.97 8.03 -14.61
CA TRP A 133 8.77 8.27 -15.39
C TRP A 133 8.98 8.27 -16.92
N TYR A 134 10.05 7.65 -17.42
CA TYR A 134 10.22 7.38 -18.85
C TYR A 134 9.07 6.47 -19.34
N PRO A 135 8.49 6.71 -20.53
CA PRO A 135 8.83 7.76 -21.50
C PRO A 135 8.07 9.10 -21.33
N TYR A 136 7.20 9.21 -20.33
CA TYR A 136 6.22 10.30 -20.13
C TYR A 136 6.82 11.65 -19.71
N VAL A 137 8.03 11.66 -19.13
CA VAL A 137 8.71 12.88 -18.69
C VAL A 137 10.09 13.00 -19.35
N ASN A 138 10.45 14.22 -19.73
CA ASN A 138 11.81 14.58 -20.12
C ASN A 138 12.30 15.72 -19.21
N ALA A 139 13.55 15.64 -18.75
CA ALA A 139 14.16 16.59 -17.84
C ALA A 139 14.09 18.05 -18.35
N ASP A 140 14.14 18.27 -19.67
CA ASP A 140 14.04 19.61 -20.29
C ASP A 140 12.59 20.17 -20.31
N GLY A 141 11.60 19.31 -20.01
CA GLY A 141 10.19 19.68 -19.80
C GLY A 141 9.92 20.25 -18.40
N ILE A 142 10.82 20.06 -17.43
CA ILE A 142 10.68 20.51 -16.05
C ILE A 142 11.21 21.94 -15.93
N ARG A 143 10.40 22.87 -15.42
CA ARG A 143 10.73 24.32 -15.39
C ARG A 143 10.32 24.97 -14.07
N VAL A 144 11.26 25.60 -13.39
CA VAL A 144 10.97 26.50 -12.26
C VAL A 144 10.44 27.82 -12.81
N ILE A 145 9.22 28.20 -12.43
CA ILE A 145 8.58 29.47 -12.82
C ILE A 145 8.94 30.57 -11.80
N ASN A 146 8.93 30.21 -10.51
CA ASN A 146 9.39 31.05 -9.39
C ASN A 146 9.67 30.14 -8.17
N ASN A 147 10.15 30.70 -7.06
CA ASN A 147 10.52 29.95 -5.84
C ASN A 147 9.42 29.03 -5.26
N TYR A 148 8.15 29.18 -5.65
CA TYR A 148 7.04 28.35 -5.18
C TYR A 148 6.14 27.86 -6.33
N THR A 149 6.65 27.80 -7.57
CA THR A 149 5.88 27.25 -8.71
C THR A 149 6.78 26.57 -9.72
N LEU A 150 6.45 25.32 -10.06
CA LEU A 150 7.01 24.59 -11.19
C LEU A 150 5.96 24.40 -12.28
N SER A 151 6.42 24.25 -13.51
CA SER A 151 5.66 23.70 -14.63
C SER A 151 6.39 22.47 -15.15
N ILE A 152 5.65 21.40 -15.44
CA ILE A 152 6.15 20.16 -16.03
C ILE A 152 5.40 19.94 -17.34
N GLN A 153 6.14 19.97 -18.44
CA GLN A 153 5.66 19.55 -19.75
C GLN A 153 5.95 18.05 -19.90
N LEU A 154 4.90 17.23 -19.90
CA LEU A 154 4.98 15.82 -20.26
C LEU A 154 5.21 15.67 -21.76
N THR A 155 5.78 14.53 -22.15
CA THR A 155 5.85 14.08 -23.55
C THR A 155 4.53 13.45 -24.01
N ALA A 156 3.69 13.03 -23.05
CA ALA A 156 2.40 12.38 -23.22
C ALA A 156 1.60 12.41 -21.92
N TRP A 157 0.28 12.61 -22.01
CA TRP A 157 -0.62 12.53 -20.87
C TRP A 157 -0.66 11.12 -20.25
N SER A 158 -0.29 11.03 -18.96
CA SER A 158 -0.35 9.81 -18.15
C SER A 158 -0.86 10.14 -16.75
N PRO A 159 -2.12 9.80 -16.41
CA PRO A 159 -2.66 9.96 -15.06
C PRO A 159 -1.85 9.22 -14.00
N THR A 160 -1.31 8.04 -14.32
CA THR A 160 -0.50 7.23 -13.41
C THR A 160 0.85 7.89 -13.13
N THR A 161 1.51 8.44 -14.16
CA THR A 161 2.74 9.23 -13.97
C THR A 161 2.50 10.49 -13.12
N ILE A 162 1.36 11.16 -13.31
CA ILE A 162 0.96 12.31 -12.49
C ILE A 162 0.82 11.93 -11.02
N LEU A 163 0.26 10.74 -10.74
CA LEU A 163 0.16 10.22 -9.38
C LEU A 163 1.56 10.09 -8.76
N PHE A 164 2.46 9.34 -9.41
CA PHE A 164 3.82 9.13 -8.90
C PHE A 164 4.60 10.44 -8.68
N MET A 165 4.57 11.39 -9.63
CA MET A 165 5.21 12.70 -9.45
C MET A 165 4.66 13.49 -8.26
N LEU A 166 3.36 13.38 -7.96
CA LEU A 166 2.75 14.09 -6.83
C LEU A 166 2.96 13.36 -5.49
N THR A 167 3.23 12.06 -5.49
CA THR A 167 3.51 11.28 -4.27
C THR A 167 5.00 11.11 -3.97
N GLU A 168 5.90 11.61 -4.82
CA GLU A 168 7.36 11.58 -4.65
C GLU A 168 7.84 12.42 -3.43
N PRO A 169 8.63 11.83 -2.49
CA PRO A 169 9.36 12.57 -1.47
C PRO A 169 10.39 13.54 -2.04
N ILE A 170 10.58 14.68 -1.37
CA ILE A 170 11.66 15.61 -1.73
C ILE A 170 12.81 15.49 -0.73
N THR A 171 13.94 15.00 -1.23
CA THR A 171 15.18 14.72 -0.47
C THR A 171 16.36 15.57 -0.93
N THR A 172 16.22 16.33 -2.02
CA THR A 172 17.31 17.14 -2.59
C THR A 172 17.26 18.64 -2.31
N PRO A 173 17.85 19.12 -1.20
CA PRO A 173 18.05 20.55 -0.98
C PRO A 173 18.96 21.18 -2.05
N TRP A 174 18.43 22.16 -2.78
CA TRP A 174 19.05 22.75 -3.97
C TRP A 174 20.52 23.17 -3.78
N PRO A 175 20.94 23.85 -2.67
CA PRO A 175 22.33 24.28 -2.53
C PRO A 175 23.37 23.13 -2.50
N TYR A 176 22.94 21.90 -2.19
CA TYR A 176 23.80 20.71 -2.19
C TYR A 176 23.69 19.88 -3.47
N TRP A 177 22.60 20.03 -4.23
CA TRP A 177 22.35 19.25 -5.45
C TRP A 177 22.47 20.04 -6.76
N GLU A 178 22.53 21.38 -6.68
CA GLU A 178 22.81 22.26 -7.81
C GLU A 178 24.06 21.84 -8.64
N PRO A 179 25.21 21.43 -8.05
CA PRO A 179 26.36 20.99 -8.83
C PRO A 179 26.08 19.75 -9.69
N VAL A 180 25.30 18.80 -9.15
CA VAL A 180 24.88 17.57 -9.84
C VAL A 180 23.96 17.91 -11.01
N VAL A 181 22.95 18.76 -10.77
CA VAL A 181 22.03 19.25 -11.81
C VAL A 181 22.77 20.03 -12.90
N LYS A 182 23.73 20.90 -12.53
CA LYS A 182 24.57 21.65 -13.49
C LYS A 182 25.43 20.72 -14.35
N ALA A 183 25.98 19.65 -13.78
CA ALA A 183 26.72 18.64 -14.55
C ALA A 183 25.81 17.88 -15.51
N LEU A 184 24.67 17.37 -15.04
CA LEU A 184 23.70 16.64 -15.87
C LEU A 184 23.19 17.45 -17.07
N LYS A 185 23.01 18.77 -16.92
CA LYS A 185 22.62 19.69 -18.00
C LYS A 185 23.61 19.80 -19.15
N THR A 186 24.90 19.51 -18.94
CA THR A 186 25.91 19.54 -20.01
C THR A 186 26.07 18.19 -20.72
N MET A 187 25.35 17.17 -20.28
CA MET A 187 25.49 15.79 -20.73
C MET A 187 24.30 15.34 -21.60
N ASN A 188 24.59 14.51 -22.61
CA ASN A 188 23.54 13.76 -23.31
C ASN A 188 22.92 12.72 -22.36
N SER A 189 21.67 12.36 -22.58
CA SER A 189 20.93 11.48 -21.66
C SER A 189 21.53 10.07 -21.56
N THR A 190 22.08 9.51 -22.64
CA THR A 190 22.72 8.19 -22.60
C THR A 190 23.92 8.16 -21.66
N TYR A 191 24.80 9.17 -21.69
CA TYR A 191 25.93 9.27 -20.77
C TYR A 191 25.48 9.56 -19.34
N ALA A 192 24.46 10.41 -19.18
CA ALA A 192 23.86 10.70 -17.87
C ALA A 192 23.31 9.43 -17.20
N LEU A 193 22.54 8.62 -17.92
CA LEU A 193 21.95 7.37 -17.46
C LEU A 193 22.98 6.25 -17.25
N THR A 194 23.86 5.99 -18.22
CA THR A 194 24.72 4.79 -18.20
C THR A 194 26.06 4.98 -17.50
N VAL A 195 26.48 6.23 -17.25
CA VAL A 195 27.79 6.53 -16.64
C VAL A 195 27.64 7.46 -15.44
N TYR A 196 27.09 8.66 -15.62
CA TYR A 196 27.14 9.68 -14.57
C TYR A 196 26.21 9.36 -13.39
N GLY A 197 24.98 8.91 -13.63
CA GLY A 197 24.05 8.43 -12.61
C GLY A 197 24.69 7.34 -11.76
N PRO A 198 25.00 6.16 -12.36
CA PRO A 198 25.56 5.00 -11.67
C PRO A 198 26.89 5.21 -10.93
N ASN A 199 27.74 6.16 -11.37
CA ASN A 199 29.08 6.36 -10.79
C ASN A 199 29.25 7.63 -9.96
N ASN A 200 28.53 8.72 -10.28
CA ASN A 200 28.69 10.04 -9.65
C ASN A 200 27.47 10.47 -8.83
N VAL A 201 26.24 10.16 -9.27
CA VAL A 201 25.04 10.52 -8.51
C VAL A 201 24.81 9.55 -7.36
N THR A 202 24.93 8.24 -7.61
CA THR A 202 24.84 7.20 -6.55
C THR A 202 25.91 7.30 -5.46
N THR A 203 27.02 8.00 -5.73
CA THR A 203 28.14 8.19 -4.80
C THR A 203 28.19 9.59 -4.19
N TRP A 204 27.29 10.50 -4.60
CA TRP A 204 27.17 11.83 -4.02
C TRP A 204 26.83 11.72 -2.53
N ASN A 205 27.51 12.49 -1.68
CA ASN A 205 27.36 12.41 -0.22
C ASN A 205 27.07 13.80 0.37
N PRO A 206 25.83 14.31 0.21
CA PRO A 206 25.44 15.57 0.80
C PRO A 206 25.27 15.42 2.32
N PRO A 207 25.38 16.51 3.11
CA PRO A 207 24.93 16.47 4.49
C PRO A 207 23.42 16.18 4.55
N CYS A 208 22.99 15.44 5.57
CA CYS A 208 21.58 15.17 5.80
C CYS A 208 20.84 16.45 6.18
N TRP A 209 19.76 16.74 5.46
CA TRP A 209 18.78 17.77 5.79
C TRP A 209 17.40 17.15 5.66
N SER A 210 16.54 17.40 6.63
CA SER A 210 15.20 16.84 6.72
C SER A 210 14.15 17.86 6.32
N LEU A 211 13.03 17.38 5.79
CA LEU A 211 11.87 18.16 5.36
C LEU A 211 10.59 17.40 5.75
N ALA A 212 10.42 17.22 7.06
CA ALA A 212 9.28 16.54 7.68
C ALA A 212 9.10 17.04 9.13
N PRO A 213 8.00 16.71 9.82
CA PRO A 213 7.83 17.02 11.25
C PRO A 213 8.93 16.40 12.14
N TYR A 214 9.56 15.32 11.69
CA TYR A 214 10.72 14.70 12.32
C TYR A 214 11.99 14.94 11.50
N TYR A 215 13.10 15.26 12.17
CA TYR A 215 14.40 15.42 11.55
C TYR A 215 15.38 14.31 11.94
N PHE A 216 16.28 13.98 11.02
CA PHE A 216 17.31 12.96 11.24
C PHE A 216 18.45 13.50 12.10
N VAL A 217 18.78 12.77 13.17
CA VAL A 217 19.82 13.13 14.14
C VAL A 217 21.12 12.39 13.86
N ALA A 218 21.08 11.07 13.79
CA ALA A 218 22.27 10.23 13.66
C ALA A 218 21.94 8.80 13.23
N PHE A 219 22.94 8.11 12.67
CA PHE A 219 22.97 6.66 12.54
C PHE A 219 24.12 6.08 13.38
N TYR A 220 23.84 5.00 14.10
CA TYR A 220 24.77 4.28 14.97
C TYR A 220 25.04 2.87 14.39
N PRO A 221 26.14 2.67 13.64
CA PRO A 221 26.39 1.40 12.94
C PRO A 221 26.51 0.19 13.86
N GLY A 222 27.03 0.36 15.08
CA GLY A 222 27.25 -0.73 16.03
C GLY A 222 25.97 -1.35 16.60
N THR A 223 24.84 -0.65 16.50
CA THR A 223 23.50 -1.12 16.91
C THR A 223 22.49 -1.11 15.77
N ALA A 224 22.91 -0.74 14.55
CA ALA A 224 22.05 -0.54 13.39
C ALA A 224 20.86 0.40 13.68
N THR A 225 21.12 1.49 14.41
CA THR A 225 20.08 2.41 14.91
C THR A 225 20.10 3.75 14.18
N PHE A 226 18.97 4.14 13.57
CA PHE A 226 18.70 5.49 13.09
C PHE A 226 17.89 6.24 14.15
N VAL A 227 18.21 7.50 14.40
CA VAL A 227 17.49 8.33 15.37
C VAL A 227 16.89 9.53 14.67
N THR A 228 15.58 9.71 14.81
CA THR A 228 14.86 10.92 14.42
C THR A 228 14.23 11.59 15.65
N GLN A 229 14.06 12.91 15.57
CA GLN A 229 13.46 13.70 16.65
C GLN A 229 12.46 14.72 16.09
N LEU A 230 11.44 15.01 16.87
CA LEU A 230 10.42 16.00 16.52
C LEU A 230 11.05 17.40 16.38
N GLU A 231 10.66 18.15 15.35
CA GLU A 231 11.16 19.51 15.13
C GLU A 231 10.85 20.45 16.32
N PRO A 232 11.70 21.46 16.57
CA PRO A 232 11.44 22.43 17.63
C PRO A 232 10.17 23.26 17.32
N PRO A 233 9.39 23.69 18.35
CA PRO A 233 8.05 24.27 18.17
C PRO A 233 7.94 25.48 17.24
N ASN A 234 9.03 26.21 17.01
CA ASN A 234 9.08 27.35 16.10
C ASN A 234 9.03 26.96 14.61
N ILE A 235 9.48 25.75 14.26
CA ILE A 235 9.40 25.20 12.90
C ILE A 235 8.16 24.31 12.79
N LEU A 236 7.97 23.43 13.78
CA LEU A 236 6.89 22.44 13.84
C LEU A 236 5.49 23.02 13.61
N ARG A 237 5.27 24.27 14.03
CA ARG A 237 4.02 25.01 13.83
C ARG A 237 3.52 25.07 12.38
N GLN A 238 4.39 24.97 11.37
CA GLN A 238 3.93 24.93 9.97
C GLN A 238 3.22 23.62 9.65
N TRP A 239 3.73 22.50 10.16
CA TRP A 239 3.18 21.16 9.96
C TRP A 239 1.81 20.98 10.61
N TYR A 240 1.51 21.66 11.72
CA TYR A 240 0.16 21.70 12.30
C TYR A 240 -0.93 22.29 11.36
N ASN A 241 -0.55 23.04 10.31
CA ASN A 241 -1.49 23.51 9.27
C ASN A 241 -1.63 22.52 8.09
N ILE A 242 -0.97 21.36 8.18
CA ILE A 242 -0.97 20.26 7.20
C ILE A 242 -1.56 19.00 7.85
N PHE A 243 -1.27 18.79 9.13
CA PHE A 243 -1.79 17.68 9.94
C PHE A 243 -2.49 18.25 11.18
N PRO A 244 -3.76 18.70 11.06
CA PRO A 244 -4.47 19.45 12.11
C PRO A 244 -4.87 18.61 13.32
N TYR A 245 -4.71 17.29 13.25
CA TYR A 245 -5.06 16.33 14.29
C TYR A 245 -3.87 15.45 14.73
N GLU A 246 -2.64 15.85 14.39
CA GLU A 246 -1.41 15.11 14.76
C GLU A 246 -1.32 14.72 16.25
N ASP A 247 -0.55 13.67 16.54
CA ASP A 247 -0.28 13.19 17.90
C ASP A 247 1.23 13.12 18.28
N TRP A 248 2.10 13.77 17.49
CA TRP A 248 3.57 13.74 17.60
C TRP A 248 4.11 14.16 18.97
N GLN A 249 3.41 15.03 19.67
CA GLN A 249 3.85 15.54 20.98
C GLN A 249 3.97 14.42 22.03
N TYR A 250 3.27 13.29 21.83
CA TYR A 250 3.45 12.09 22.66
C TYR A 250 4.73 11.31 22.32
N TYR A 251 5.35 11.53 21.16
CA TYR A 251 6.41 10.68 20.58
C TYR A 251 7.64 11.46 20.08
N PRO A 252 8.27 12.32 20.91
CA PRO A 252 9.28 13.29 20.45
C PRO A 252 10.60 12.69 19.93
N VAL A 253 10.83 11.38 20.11
CA VAL A 253 12.05 10.68 19.69
C VAL A 253 11.69 9.30 19.16
N ILE A 254 12.20 8.95 17.97
CA ILE A 254 12.07 7.60 17.40
C ILE A 254 13.47 7.04 17.09
N ASP A 255 13.77 5.90 17.69
CA ASP A 255 14.93 5.07 17.43
C ASP A 255 14.49 3.90 16.53
N TYR A 256 14.81 3.94 15.24
CA TYR A 256 14.62 2.81 14.33
C TYR A 256 15.82 1.88 14.42
N VAL A 257 15.62 0.61 14.76
CA VAL A 257 16.68 -0.40 14.98
C VAL A 257 16.47 -1.59 14.04
N GLN A 258 17.43 -1.83 13.15
CA GLN A 258 17.36 -2.95 12.22
C GLN A 258 17.91 -4.24 12.87
N VAL A 259 17.11 -5.31 12.94
CA VAL A 259 17.45 -6.57 13.61
C VAL A 259 17.35 -7.80 12.70
N LEU A 260 18.02 -8.89 13.11
CA LEU A 260 18.33 -10.07 12.26
C LEU A 260 17.11 -10.89 11.81
N GLY A 261 15.92 -10.66 12.35
CA GLY A 261 14.73 -11.47 12.09
C GLY A 261 13.74 -11.51 13.25
N ASN A 262 12.59 -12.15 13.00
CA ASN A 262 11.42 -12.13 13.89
C ASN A 262 11.75 -12.58 15.33
N THR A 263 12.64 -13.55 15.51
CA THR A 263 13.05 -14.04 16.83
C THR A 263 13.79 -12.99 17.66
N GLN A 264 14.63 -12.16 17.03
CA GLN A 264 15.35 -11.10 17.75
C GLN A 264 14.40 -9.95 18.11
N ALA A 265 13.53 -9.56 17.17
CA ALA A 265 12.47 -8.57 17.40
C ALA A 265 11.57 -8.95 18.59
N LEU A 266 11.02 -10.16 18.59
CA LEU A 266 10.21 -10.69 19.69
C LEU A 266 10.97 -10.73 21.02
N THR A 267 12.25 -11.11 21.00
CA THR A 267 13.08 -11.12 22.23
C THR A 267 13.36 -9.69 22.74
N GLY A 268 13.54 -8.73 21.82
CA GLY A 268 13.70 -7.31 22.14
C GLY A 268 12.48 -6.75 22.85
N LEU A 269 11.29 -6.99 22.31
CA LEU A 269 10.00 -6.63 22.91
C LEU A 269 9.81 -7.26 24.31
N LEU A 270 9.94 -8.58 24.41
CA LEU A 270 9.74 -9.32 25.68
C LEU A 270 10.77 -8.95 26.76
N SER A 271 11.91 -8.34 26.39
CA SER A 271 12.92 -7.82 27.33
C SER A 271 12.86 -6.31 27.54
N GLY A 272 11.91 -5.60 26.91
CA GLY A 272 11.76 -4.15 27.00
C GLY A 272 12.86 -3.33 26.31
N LYS A 273 13.63 -3.95 25.40
CA LYS A 273 14.65 -3.27 24.58
C LYS A 273 14.06 -2.62 23.32
N ALA A 274 12.91 -3.12 22.88
CA ALA A 274 12.06 -2.50 21.88
C ALA A 274 10.78 -2.05 22.59
N THR A 275 10.23 -0.90 22.21
CA THR A 275 8.89 -0.49 22.64
C THR A 275 7.86 -0.79 21.55
N TRP A 276 8.27 -0.73 20.28
CA TRP A 276 7.46 -1.13 19.13
C TRP A 276 8.26 -2.08 18.25
N SER A 277 7.56 -2.94 17.52
CA SER A 277 8.12 -3.72 16.43
C SER A 277 6.98 -4.20 15.55
N SER A 278 7.21 -4.15 14.24
CA SER A 278 6.45 -4.92 13.26
C SER A 278 7.17 -6.26 13.09
N VAL A 279 6.51 -7.33 13.56
CA VAL A 279 7.09 -8.67 13.55
C VAL A 279 6.04 -9.72 13.27
N ALA A 280 6.32 -10.63 12.34
CA ALA A 280 5.41 -11.72 12.04
C ALA A 280 5.45 -12.76 13.16
N LEU A 281 4.31 -12.96 13.83
CA LEU A 281 4.14 -13.94 14.91
C LEU A 281 3.10 -15.00 14.56
N SER A 282 3.39 -16.24 14.97
CA SER A 282 2.41 -17.32 14.99
C SER A 282 1.34 -17.04 16.04
N LEU A 283 0.16 -17.67 15.88
CA LEU A 283 -0.93 -17.55 16.85
C LEU A 283 -0.51 -17.96 18.28
N ALA A 284 0.43 -18.91 18.39
CA ALA A 284 1.02 -19.32 19.67
C ALA A 284 1.90 -18.23 20.29
N GLN A 285 2.71 -17.53 19.49
CA GLN A 285 3.56 -16.42 19.96
C GLN A 285 2.73 -15.21 20.39
N ILE A 286 1.62 -14.89 19.72
CA ILE A 286 0.67 -13.86 20.20
C ILE A 286 0.14 -14.20 21.61
N GLY A 287 -0.14 -15.48 21.85
CA GLY A 287 -0.51 -15.99 23.18
C GLY A 287 0.59 -15.84 24.25
N VAL A 288 1.85 -15.65 23.85
CA VAL A 288 2.97 -15.30 24.75
C VAL A 288 3.05 -13.78 24.94
N VAL A 289 2.95 -12.99 23.87
CA VAL A 289 2.96 -11.52 23.92
C VAL A 289 1.84 -10.97 24.78
N ASN A 290 0.60 -11.42 24.58
CA ASN A 290 -0.54 -10.97 25.38
C ASN A 290 -0.41 -11.35 26.87
N LYS A 291 0.36 -12.40 27.21
CA LYS A 291 0.65 -12.78 28.60
C LYS A 291 1.79 -11.98 29.23
N SER A 292 2.68 -11.36 28.44
CA SER A 292 3.73 -10.47 28.98
C SER A 292 3.19 -9.09 29.35
N GLY A 293 1.97 -8.75 28.94
CA GLY A 293 1.35 -7.44 29.16
C GLY A 293 1.60 -6.42 28.04
N LEU A 294 2.26 -6.84 26.97
CA LEU A 294 2.29 -6.15 25.68
C LEU A 294 0.95 -6.37 24.93
N LEU A 295 0.67 -5.50 23.97
CA LEU A 295 -0.51 -5.60 23.10
C LEU A 295 -0.07 -5.96 21.68
N ALA A 296 -0.64 -7.03 21.13
CA ALA A 296 -0.43 -7.48 19.77
C ALA A 296 -1.58 -6.99 18.87
N TYR A 297 -1.31 -6.05 17.97
CA TYR A 297 -2.27 -5.60 16.96
C TYR A 297 -2.05 -6.36 15.65
N MET A 298 -3.11 -6.96 15.10
CA MET A 298 -3.08 -7.61 13.79
C MET A 298 -3.55 -6.61 12.74
N VAL A 299 -2.64 -5.97 12.02
CA VAL A 299 -3.00 -5.00 10.97
C VAL A 299 -3.57 -5.75 9.74
N GLU A 300 -4.31 -5.07 8.89
CA GLU A 300 -4.73 -5.61 7.59
C GLU A 300 -3.82 -5.00 6.52
N GLU A 301 -3.37 -5.78 5.55
CA GLU A 301 -2.42 -5.34 4.51
C GLU A 301 -2.71 -6.02 3.18
N PHE A 302 -2.12 -5.52 2.09
CA PHE A 302 -2.28 -6.05 0.74
C PHE A 302 -1.17 -7.03 0.31
N GLY A 303 -0.36 -7.52 1.26
CA GLY A 303 0.71 -8.48 0.99
C GLY A 303 0.22 -9.93 0.97
N GLU A 304 0.41 -10.59 -0.18
CA GLU A 304 0.15 -12.02 -0.34
C GLU A 304 1.44 -12.78 -0.64
N LEU A 305 1.70 -13.87 0.07
CA LEU A 305 2.73 -14.84 -0.27
C LEU A 305 2.30 -15.75 -1.43
N GLY A 306 3.27 -16.05 -2.29
CA GLY A 306 3.15 -17.05 -3.34
C GLY A 306 4.48 -17.67 -3.77
N MET A 307 4.36 -18.68 -4.63
CA MET A 307 5.45 -19.49 -5.14
C MET A 307 5.81 -19.01 -6.55
N ALA A 308 6.87 -18.24 -6.70
CA ALA A 308 7.41 -17.89 -8.01
C ALA A 308 8.07 -19.13 -8.62
N ILE A 309 7.65 -19.53 -9.82
CA ILE A 309 8.13 -20.72 -10.51
C ILE A 309 8.90 -20.27 -11.76
N ASN A 310 10.23 -20.41 -11.75
CA ASN A 310 11.07 -19.81 -12.78
C ASN A 310 10.90 -20.51 -14.15
N PRO A 311 10.28 -19.85 -15.15
CA PRO A 311 10.06 -20.44 -16.47
C PRO A 311 11.37 -20.65 -17.24
N LEU A 312 12.45 -19.98 -16.86
CA LEU A 312 13.76 -20.05 -17.53
C LEU A 312 14.55 -21.31 -17.14
N GLY A 313 14.14 -22.02 -16.07
CA GLY A 313 14.68 -23.33 -15.70
C GLY A 313 14.37 -24.46 -16.68
N GLY A 314 13.61 -24.20 -17.75
CA GLY A 314 13.25 -25.18 -18.76
C GLY A 314 12.09 -26.09 -18.33
N TYR A 315 12.04 -27.32 -18.84
CA TYR A 315 10.97 -28.27 -18.52
C TYR A 315 11.16 -28.86 -17.10
N PRO A 316 10.12 -28.93 -16.26
CA PRO A 316 8.70 -28.66 -16.56
C PRO A 316 8.26 -27.22 -16.29
N PHE A 317 9.10 -26.40 -15.64
CA PHE A 317 8.80 -25.05 -15.15
C PHE A 317 8.27 -24.09 -16.22
N ASN A 318 8.73 -24.23 -17.46
CA ASN A 318 8.30 -23.41 -18.59
C ASN A 318 6.84 -23.69 -19.04
N THR A 319 6.25 -24.83 -18.69
CA THR A 319 4.89 -25.21 -19.10
C THR A 319 3.80 -24.58 -18.22
N THR A 320 2.71 -24.11 -18.82
CA THR A 320 1.56 -23.55 -18.07
C THR A 320 0.83 -24.63 -17.29
N GLN A 321 0.77 -25.85 -17.81
CA GLN A 321 0.13 -26.99 -17.16
C GLN A 321 0.82 -27.37 -15.84
N PHE A 322 2.15 -27.33 -15.77
CA PHE A 322 2.89 -27.57 -14.53
C PHE A 322 2.53 -26.53 -13.45
N ARG A 323 2.55 -25.24 -13.80
CA ARG A 323 2.24 -24.16 -12.85
C ARG A 323 0.78 -24.18 -12.40
N LYS A 324 -0.17 -24.41 -13.33
CA LYS A 324 -1.58 -24.68 -12.98
C LYS A 324 -1.73 -25.93 -12.09
N ALA A 325 -0.98 -27.02 -12.33
CA ALA A 325 -1.07 -28.23 -11.51
C ALA A 325 -0.70 -27.97 -10.04
N LEU A 326 0.31 -27.13 -9.78
CA LEU A 326 0.69 -26.76 -8.41
C LEU A 326 -0.43 -25.98 -7.70
N CYS A 327 -1.12 -25.09 -8.41
CA CYS A 327 -2.34 -24.43 -7.93
C CYS A 327 -3.47 -25.39 -7.52
N TYR A 328 -3.55 -26.58 -8.11
CA TYR A 328 -4.51 -27.62 -7.75
C TYR A 328 -3.98 -28.63 -6.71
N ALA A 329 -2.66 -28.74 -6.53
CA ALA A 329 -2.01 -29.74 -5.70
C ALA A 329 -1.89 -29.37 -4.21
N VAL A 330 -1.88 -28.08 -3.87
CA VAL A 330 -1.66 -27.61 -2.49
C VAL A 330 -2.99 -27.38 -1.77
N ASN A 331 -3.22 -28.07 -0.65
CA ASN A 331 -4.29 -27.71 0.28
C ASN A 331 -3.85 -26.50 1.12
N LEU A 332 -4.20 -25.30 0.66
CA LEU A 332 -3.76 -24.05 1.28
C LEU A 332 -4.21 -23.92 2.75
N THR A 333 -5.42 -24.35 3.10
CA THR A 333 -5.87 -24.36 4.51
C THR A 333 -4.97 -25.20 5.40
N ALA A 334 -4.52 -26.37 4.93
CA ALA A 334 -3.56 -27.21 5.66
C ALA A 334 -2.13 -26.61 5.65
N ALA A 335 -1.72 -26.01 4.53
CA ALA A 335 -0.41 -25.37 4.39
C ALA A 335 -0.24 -24.13 5.28
N ILE A 336 -1.30 -23.34 5.50
CA ILE A 336 -1.26 -22.14 6.35
C ILE A 336 -1.48 -22.45 7.84
N ALA A 337 -2.21 -23.54 8.16
CA ALA A 337 -2.51 -23.92 9.53
C ALA A 337 -1.26 -24.20 10.41
N VAL A 338 -0.10 -24.46 9.81
CA VAL A 338 1.18 -24.64 10.51
C VAL A 338 1.66 -23.38 11.24
N TRP A 339 1.31 -22.19 10.74
CA TRP A 339 1.61 -20.90 11.38
C TRP A 339 0.49 -20.43 12.32
N GLY A 340 -0.76 -20.73 11.93
CA GLY A 340 -1.95 -20.52 12.75
C GLY A 340 -2.98 -19.65 12.04
N ILE A 341 -4.11 -20.26 11.69
CA ILE A 341 -5.28 -19.57 11.13
C ILE A 341 -5.75 -18.51 12.13
N GLY A 342 -5.82 -17.25 11.69
CA GLY A 342 -6.10 -16.09 12.54
C GLY A 342 -5.00 -15.01 12.48
N THR A 343 -3.77 -15.41 12.15
CA THR A 343 -2.66 -14.49 11.80
C THR A 343 -2.38 -14.48 10.30
N TYR A 344 -2.66 -15.62 9.67
CA TYR A 344 -2.44 -15.87 8.26
C TYR A 344 -3.63 -16.65 7.71
N TYR A 345 -3.94 -16.43 6.44
CA TYR A 345 -5.12 -16.97 5.77
C TYR A 345 -4.75 -17.47 4.37
N PRO A 346 -5.43 -18.49 3.82
CA PRO A 346 -5.25 -18.86 2.41
C PRO A 346 -5.58 -17.71 1.45
N SER A 347 -4.71 -17.49 0.46
CA SER A 347 -4.99 -16.70 -0.74
C SER A 347 -5.20 -17.65 -1.90
N TYR A 348 -6.19 -17.38 -2.74
CA TYR A 348 -6.55 -18.27 -3.84
C TYR A 348 -6.29 -17.67 -5.22
N TYR A 349 -5.94 -16.38 -5.34
CA TYR A 349 -5.95 -15.67 -6.62
C TYR A 349 -4.55 -15.50 -7.20
N PRO A 350 -4.23 -16.07 -8.38
CA PRO A 350 -2.97 -15.75 -9.07
C PRO A 350 -2.98 -14.33 -9.61
N ALA A 351 -4.15 -13.84 -10.02
CA ALA A 351 -4.34 -12.44 -10.41
C ALA A 351 -4.02 -11.53 -9.22
N PRO A 352 -3.38 -10.37 -9.44
CA PRO A 352 -2.87 -9.55 -8.36
C PRO A 352 -3.97 -8.72 -7.69
N VAL A 353 -4.83 -9.38 -6.92
CA VAL A 353 -6.00 -8.79 -6.28
C VAL A 353 -6.15 -9.37 -4.88
N PHE A 354 -6.23 -8.49 -3.89
CA PHE A 354 -6.40 -8.91 -2.51
C PHE A 354 -7.84 -9.36 -2.24
N PRO A 355 -8.12 -10.41 -1.44
CA PRO A 355 -9.46 -10.97 -1.29
C PRO A 355 -10.56 -10.00 -0.85
N THR A 356 -10.25 -8.97 -0.06
CA THR A 356 -11.24 -7.94 0.34
C THR A 356 -11.46 -6.86 -0.72
N THR A 357 -10.58 -6.75 -1.73
CA THR A 357 -10.66 -5.73 -2.78
C THR A 357 -11.36 -6.23 -4.05
N ILE A 358 -11.64 -7.54 -4.16
CA ILE A 358 -12.32 -8.17 -5.30
C ILE A 358 -13.69 -7.52 -5.61
N ASP A 359 -14.43 -7.10 -4.59
CA ASP A 359 -15.73 -6.45 -4.75
C ASP A 359 -15.65 -5.00 -5.26
N THR A 360 -14.45 -4.40 -5.30
CA THR A 360 -14.23 -3.09 -5.94
C THR A 360 -14.23 -3.16 -7.46
N TYR A 361 -13.96 -4.34 -8.05
CA TYR A 361 -13.90 -4.52 -9.50
C TYR A 361 -15.30 -4.68 -10.12
N PRO A 362 -15.59 -4.02 -11.26
CA PRO A 362 -16.88 -4.15 -11.91
C PRO A 362 -17.11 -5.59 -12.40
N PRO A 363 -18.37 -6.09 -12.46
CA PRO A 363 -18.67 -7.48 -12.82
C PRO A 363 -18.03 -7.96 -14.15
N SER A 364 -17.88 -7.04 -15.11
CA SER A 364 -17.25 -7.31 -16.41
C SER A 364 -15.76 -7.65 -16.32
N VAL A 365 -15.04 -7.17 -15.30
CA VAL A 365 -13.64 -7.48 -15.01
C VAL A 365 -13.54 -8.60 -13.96
N LYS A 366 -14.36 -8.54 -12.91
CA LYS A 366 -14.35 -9.49 -11.79
C LYS A 366 -14.50 -10.95 -12.23
N GLN A 367 -15.20 -11.25 -13.32
CA GLN A 367 -15.31 -12.61 -13.88
C GLN A 367 -13.96 -13.23 -14.34
N PHE A 368 -12.92 -12.42 -14.54
CA PHE A 368 -11.56 -12.88 -14.88
C PHE A 368 -10.66 -13.08 -13.65
N ILE A 369 -11.14 -12.70 -12.44
CA ILE A 369 -10.48 -12.97 -11.17
C ILE A 369 -10.80 -14.42 -10.76
N ILE A 370 -9.98 -15.36 -11.23
CA ILE A 370 -10.22 -16.80 -11.08
C ILE A 370 -9.36 -17.37 -9.94
N PRO A 371 -9.95 -18.03 -8.94
CA PRO A 371 -9.20 -18.65 -7.86
C PRO A 371 -8.66 -20.03 -8.25
N CYS A 372 -7.44 -20.31 -7.83
CA CYS A 372 -6.93 -21.66 -7.67
C CYS A 372 -7.74 -22.42 -6.60
N SER A 373 -7.93 -23.72 -6.80
CA SER A 373 -8.80 -24.55 -5.96
C SER A 373 -8.14 -25.91 -5.74
N TYR A 374 -8.26 -26.47 -4.54
CA TYR A 374 -7.61 -27.74 -4.23
C TYR A 374 -8.33 -28.93 -4.91
N ASN A 375 -7.66 -29.56 -5.88
CA ASN A 375 -8.15 -30.74 -6.60
C ASN A 375 -6.99 -31.57 -7.15
N THR A 376 -6.52 -32.55 -6.37
CA THR A 376 -5.38 -33.40 -6.75
C THR A 376 -5.61 -34.23 -8.01
N THR A 377 -6.86 -34.58 -8.35
CA THR A 377 -7.19 -35.23 -9.63
C THR A 377 -6.90 -34.28 -10.78
N LYS A 378 -7.31 -33.01 -10.69
CA LYS A 378 -7.03 -32.03 -11.73
C LYS A 378 -5.54 -31.70 -11.86
N ALA A 379 -4.83 -31.66 -10.74
CA ALA A 379 -3.37 -31.56 -10.74
C ALA A 379 -2.70 -32.73 -11.50
N ALA A 380 -3.17 -33.97 -11.26
CA ALA A 380 -2.67 -35.16 -11.94
C ALA A 380 -2.91 -35.11 -13.45
N GLU A 381 -4.14 -34.81 -13.89
CA GLU A 381 -4.48 -34.64 -15.32
C GLU A 381 -3.55 -33.62 -16.03
N LEU A 382 -3.24 -32.50 -15.36
CA LEU A 382 -2.38 -31.46 -15.91
C LEU A 382 -0.93 -31.93 -16.06
N LEU A 383 -0.37 -32.66 -15.08
CA LEU A 383 0.98 -33.24 -15.18
C LEU A 383 1.03 -34.35 -16.25
N GLU A 384 0.02 -35.21 -16.32
CA GLU A 384 -0.10 -36.26 -17.34
C GLU A 384 -0.20 -35.66 -18.75
N SER A 385 -0.90 -34.53 -18.92
CA SER A 385 -1.03 -33.84 -20.22
C SER A 385 0.30 -33.34 -20.80
N ILE A 386 1.33 -33.14 -19.97
CA ILE A 386 2.70 -32.78 -20.40
C ILE A 386 3.66 -33.98 -20.37
N GLY A 387 3.13 -35.20 -20.30
CA GLY A 387 3.88 -36.47 -20.38
C GLY A 387 4.51 -36.94 -19.08
N MET A 388 4.23 -36.30 -17.95
CA MET A 388 4.68 -36.79 -16.64
C MET A 388 3.83 -37.98 -16.20
N TYR A 389 4.38 -38.83 -15.33
CA TYR A 389 3.67 -40.01 -14.83
C TYR A 389 4.02 -40.28 -13.37
N LYS A 390 3.10 -40.91 -12.63
CA LYS A 390 3.32 -41.27 -11.23
C LYS A 390 3.76 -42.72 -11.09
N LYS A 391 4.83 -42.97 -10.33
CA LYS A 391 5.34 -44.32 -10.00
C LYS A 391 5.47 -44.44 -8.49
N GLY A 392 4.71 -45.35 -7.89
CA GLY A 392 4.52 -45.36 -6.44
C GLY A 392 3.85 -44.06 -5.99
N ASN A 393 4.39 -43.40 -4.96
CA ASN A 393 3.89 -42.08 -4.56
C ASN A 393 4.66 -40.88 -5.17
N GLN A 394 5.55 -41.07 -6.16
CA GLN A 394 6.34 -39.97 -6.72
C GLN A 394 6.05 -39.73 -8.21
N TRP A 395 5.99 -38.46 -8.62
CA TRP A 395 5.91 -38.03 -10.02
C TRP A 395 7.27 -38.09 -10.73
N TYR A 396 7.27 -38.40 -12.01
CA TYR A 396 8.44 -38.53 -12.87
C TYR A 396 8.25 -37.70 -14.14
N LEU A 397 9.33 -37.08 -14.60
CA LEU A 397 9.42 -36.42 -15.91
C LEU A 397 9.35 -37.48 -17.03
N PRO A 398 9.00 -37.11 -18.30
CA PRO A 398 8.88 -38.05 -19.41
C PRO A 398 10.17 -38.85 -19.70
N ASN A 399 11.33 -38.30 -19.36
CA ASN A 399 12.65 -38.93 -19.50
C ASN A 399 12.98 -39.95 -18.39
N GLY A 400 12.09 -40.15 -17.40
CA GLY A 400 12.29 -41.06 -16.29
C GLY A 400 13.07 -40.48 -15.10
N THR A 401 13.43 -39.20 -15.10
CA THR A 401 13.96 -38.51 -13.92
C THR A 401 12.84 -38.29 -12.89
N PRO A 402 13.05 -38.61 -11.59
CA PRO A 402 12.07 -38.29 -10.54
C PRO A 402 11.91 -36.77 -10.43
N LEU A 403 10.67 -36.28 -10.36
CA LEU A 403 10.42 -34.88 -10.05
C LEU A 403 10.69 -34.63 -8.56
N THR A 404 11.49 -33.63 -8.28
CA THR A 404 11.75 -33.04 -6.95
C THR A 404 11.88 -31.53 -7.11
N LEU A 405 11.60 -30.76 -6.06
CA LEU A 405 11.71 -29.30 -6.09
C LEU A 405 12.60 -28.77 -4.96
N THR A 406 13.43 -27.77 -5.25
CA THR A 406 14.05 -26.94 -4.21
C THR A 406 13.43 -25.55 -4.20
N VAL A 407 12.98 -25.12 -3.02
CA VAL A 407 12.38 -23.81 -2.78
C VAL A 407 13.36 -22.95 -1.98
N ILE A 408 13.66 -21.76 -2.48
CA ILE A 408 14.41 -20.76 -1.70
C ILE A 408 13.47 -19.82 -0.93
N THR A 409 13.90 -19.36 0.24
CA THR A 409 13.18 -18.39 1.07
C THR A 409 14.17 -17.52 1.86
N PRO A 410 13.87 -16.24 2.16
CA PRO A 410 14.74 -15.41 3.00
C PRO A 410 14.81 -15.93 4.44
N SER A 411 16.01 -15.96 5.01
CA SER A 411 16.27 -16.32 6.40
C SER A 411 15.78 -15.23 7.37
N GLY A 412 15.51 -15.61 8.63
CA GLY A 412 14.99 -14.66 9.63
C GLY A 412 13.48 -14.38 9.54
N PHE A 413 12.87 -14.54 8.36
CA PHE A 413 11.42 -14.44 8.15
C PHE A 413 10.77 -15.78 8.51
N THR A 414 10.57 -16.00 9.80
CA THR A 414 10.14 -17.30 10.35
C THR A 414 8.77 -17.74 9.86
N ASP A 415 7.89 -16.79 9.59
CA ASP A 415 6.57 -16.97 8.99
C ASP A 415 6.68 -17.47 7.55
N TRP A 416 7.45 -16.78 6.70
CA TRP A 416 7.73 -17.19 5.31
C TRP A 416 8.29 -18.61 5.28
N ALA A 417 9.31 -18.90 6.09
CA ALA A 417 9.93 -20.22 6.14
C ALA A 417 8.96 -21.32 6.63
N THR A 418 8.19 -21.06 7.69
CA THR A 418 7.25 -22.06 8.26
C THR A 418 6.08 -22.35 7.32
N ILE A 419 5.55 -21.32 6.65
CA ILE A 419 4.51 -21.46 5.62
C ILE A 419 5.06 -22.20 4.40
N THR A 420 6.31 -21.93 4.02
CA THR A 420 7.01 -22.64 2.94
C THR A 420 7.13 -24.14 3.21
N GLU A 421 7.52 -24.54 4.43
CA GLU A 421 7.49 -25.95 4.84
C GLU A 421 6.06 -26.54 4.83
N GLY A 422 5.06 -25.73 5.17
CA GLY A 422 3.64 -26.08 5.12
C GLY A 422 3.15 -26.49 3.73
N TRP A 423 3.43 -25.69 2.69
CA TRP A 423 3.04 -26.04 1.32
C TRP A 423 4.01 -27.03 0.65
N ALA A 424 5.30 -27.01 0.97
CA ALA A 424 6.25 -28.05 0.55
C ALA A 424 5.84 -29.45 1.04
N THR A 425 5.25 -29.52 2.24
CA THR A 425 4.62 -30.75 2.77
C THR A 425 3.42 -31.18 1.92
N GLN A 426 2.54 -30.27 1.50
CA GLN A 426 1.39 -30.63 0.64
C GLN A 426 1.85 -31.15 -0.73
N LEU A 427 2.83 -30.51 -1.36
CA LEU A 427 3.43 -31.00 -2.61
C LEU A 427 4.06 -32.38 -2.44
N SER A 428 4.77 -32.60 -1.33
CA SER A 428 5.38 -33.89 -1.02
C SER A 428 4.32 -35.00 -0.81
N LEU A 429 3.18 -34.68 -0.19
CA LEU A 429 2.03 -35.59 -0.07
C LEU A 429 1.40 -35.91 -1.43
N PHE A 430 1.25 -34.91 -2.31
CA PHE A 430 0.77 -35.11 -3.68
C PHE A 430 1.73 -35.97 -4.54
N GLY A 431 3.02 -35.99 -4.19
CA GLY A 431 4.04 -36.85 -4.79
C GLY A 431 5.19 -36.09 -5.47
N ILE A 432 5.40 -34.84 -5.06
CA ILE A 432 6.48 -33.96 -5.52
C ILE A 432 7.34 -33.64 -4.29
N PRO A 433 8.35 -34.47 -3.95
CA PRO A 433 9.23 -34.21 -2.82
C PRO A 433 9.88 -32.84 -2.95
N THR A 434 9.57 -31.96 -1.99
CA THR A 434 9.95 -30.54 -2.03
C THR A 434 10.80 -30.22 -0.81
N LYS A 435 11.94 -29.56 -1.02
CA LYS A 435 12.88 -29.16 0.02
C LYS A 435 12.93 -27.64 0.13
N VAL A 436 12.90 -27.11 1.35
CA VAL A 436 13.10 -25.68 1.63
C VAL A 436 14.58 -25.38 1.90
N LEU A 437 15.05 -24.24 1.41
CA LEU A 437 16.39 -23.70 1.63
C LEU A 437 16.30 -22.23 2.02
N ALA A 438 16.54 -21.93 3.30
CA ALA A 438 16.68 -20.55 3.76
C ALA A 438 18.03 -19.97 3.31
N LEU A 439 18.01 -18.79 2.69
CA LEU A 439 19.19 -18.04 2.26
C LEU A 439 19.30 -16.73 3.03
N ASP A 440 20.51 -16.19 3.19
CA ASP A 440 20.73 -14.86 3.74
C ASP A 440 19.88 -13.81 2.99
N THR A 441 19.20 -12.94 3.74
CA THR A 441 18.19 -12.00 3.22
C THR A 441 18.79 -10.96 2.28
N GLY A 442 19.99 -10.48 2.59
CA GLY A 442 20.72 -9.58 1.70
C GLY A 442 21.08 -10.26 0.38
N THR A 443 21.62 -11.47 0.43
CA THR A 443 21.96 -12.28 -0.74
C THR A 443 20.73 -12.64 -1.58
N TYR A 444 19.62 -13.00 -0.92
CA TYR A 444 18.34 -13.36 -1.53
C TYR A 444 17.82 -12.23 -2.42
N TRP A 445 17.63 -11.03 -1.84
CA TRP A 445 17.02 -9.90 -2.54
C TRP A 445 17.98 -9.15 -3.47
N SER A 446 19.28 -9.10 -3.18
CA SER A 446 20.23 -8.33 -4.00
C SER A 446 20.81 -9.07 -5.21
N SER A 447 20.66 -10.41 -5.28
CA SER A 447 21.33 -11.18 -6.34
C SER A 447 20.51 -12.38 -6.83
N ILE A 448 20.12 -13.30 -5.94
CA ILE A 448 19.48 -14.57 -6.34
C ILE A 448 18.09 -14.37 -6.93
N PHE A 449 17.24 -13.56 -6.27
CA PHE A 449 15.87 -13.34 -6.73
C PHE A 449 15.80 -12.48 -8.02
N PRO A 450 16.44 -11.29 -8.11
CA PRO A 450 16.39 -10.47 -9.32
C PRO A 450 17.00 -11.16 -10.54
N SER A 451 18.09 -11.92 -10.35
CA SER A 451 18.74 -12.67 -11.43
C SER A 451 18.00 -13.95 -11.84
N ALA A 452 16.83 -14.24 -11.25
CA ALA A 452 16.07 -15.48 -11.40
C ALA A 452 16.92 -16.76 -11.21
N GLN A 453 17.86 -16.78 -10.25
CA GLN A 453 18.77 -17.90 -10.00
C GLN A 453 18.15 -18.97 -9.06
N PHE A 454 16.92 -19.40 -9.39
CA PHE A 454 16.16 -20.37 -8.59
C PHE A 454 15.26 -21.26 -9.47
N GLU A 455 14.84 -22.41 -8.93
CA GLU A 455 13.76 -23.23 -9.50
C GLU A 455 12.39 -22.70 -9.05
N VAL A 456 12.22 -22.62 -7.72
CA VAL A 456 11.06 -22.06 -7.04
C VAL A 456 11.53 -21.13 -5.92
N ALA A 457 10.88 -19.98 -5.78
CA ALA A 457 11.17 -19.00 -4.74
C ALA A 457 9.88 -18.61 -4.01
N ASN A 458 9.97 -18.41 -2.69
CA ASN A 458 8.88 -17.80 -1.92
C ASN A 458 8.95 -16.27 -2.09
N THR A 459 7.88 -15.65 -2.58
CA THR A 459 7.84 -14.21 -2.89
C THR A 459 6.45 -13.66 -2.62
N LEU A 460 6.25 -12.36 -2.88
CA LEU A 460 4.94 -11.74 -2.88
C LEU A 460 4.23 -11.96 -4.22
N SER A 461 2.94 -12.31 -4.20
CA SER A 461 2.11 -12.64 -5.37
C SER A 461 1.17 -11.54 -5.79
N SER A 462 0.78 -10.63 -4.89
CA SER A 462 -0.06 -9.48 -5.22
C SER A 462 0.17 -8.30 -4.28
N TYR A 463 -0.26 -7.14 -4.77
CA TYR A 463 -0.23 -5.81 -4.13
C TYR A 463 -1.43 -4.94 -4.55
N GLY A 464 -2.44 -5.53 -5.20
CA GLY A 464 -3.57 -4.78 -5.79
C GLY A 464 -4.56 -4.26 -4.75
N ARG A 465 -4.44 -2.97 -4.38
CA ARG A 465 -5.31 -2.30 -3.39
C ARG A 465 -6.76 -2.15 -3.87
N GLY A 466 -7.02 -2.26 -5.18
CA GLY A 466 -8.37 -2.40 -5.73
C GLY A 466 -8.49 -1.82 -7.15
N TYR A 467 -9.75 -1.65 -7.60
CA TYR A 467 -10.04 -1.18 -8.96
C TYR A 467 -9.52 0.22 -9.29
N TYR A 468 -9.44 1.12 -8.30
CA TYR A 468 -8.99 2.50 -8.45
C TYR A 468 -7.51 2.72 -8.10
N ASP A 469 -6.76 1.67 -7.78
CA ASP A 469 -5.31 1.76 -7.60
C ASP A 469 -4.57 1.42 -8.91
N PRO A 470 -4.08 2.42 -9.67
CA PRO A 470 -3.23 2.16 -10.82
C PRO A 470 -1.80 1.77 -10.41
N THR A 471 -1.37 2.03 -9.17
CA THR A 471 0.02 1.79 -8.74
C THR A 471 0.25 0.31 -8.46
N GLY A 472 -0.63 -0.32 -7.67
CA GLY A 472 -0.62 -1.75 -7.35
C GLY A 472 -0.92 -2.69 -8.54
N LEU A 473 -0.82 -2.19 -9.78
CA LEU A 473 -0.97 -2.91 -11.05
C LEU A 473 -0.04 -2.40 -12.17
N ALA A 474 0.69 -1.30 -11.96
CA ALA A 474 1.63 -0.73 -12.92
C ALA A 474 2.97 -1.50 -12.96
N PHE A 475 3.96 -0.98 -13.69
CA PHE A 475 5.32 -1.53 -13.76
C PHE A 475 6.01 -1.63 -12.38
N GLN A 476 5.66 -0.73 -11.45
CA GLN A 476 6.13 -0.69 -10.05
C GLN A 476 5.16 -1.39 -9.08
N GLY A 477 4.34 -2.30 -9.59
CA GLY A 477 3.39 -3.09 -8.81
C GLY A 477 3.71 -4.59 -8.87
N PRO A 478 2.73 -5.49 -8.71
CA PRO A 478 2.88 -6.95 -8.62
C PRO A 478 3.77 -7.63 -9.68
N LEU A 479 3.92 -7.00 -10.84
CA LEU A 479 4.77 -7.48 -11.93
C LEU A 479 6.27 -7.34 -11.61
N GLU A 480 6.66 -6.46 -10.67
CA GLU A 480 8.03 -6.33 -10.15
C GLU A 480 8.54 -7.61 -9.47
N TRP A 481 7.65 -8.33 -8.79
CA TRP A 481 7.92 -9.62 -8.13
C TRP A 481 8.02 -10.79 -9.13
N ILE A 482 8.01 -10.50 -10.43
CA ILE A 482 8.20 -11.45 -11.53
C ILE A 482 9.53 -11.11 -12.23
N PRO A 483 10.69 -11.52 -11.69
CA PRO A 483 12.00 -11.02 -12.14
C PRO A 483 12.31 -11.31 -13.62
N TRP A 484 11.71 -12.36 -14.21
CA TRP A 484 11.87 -12.62 -15.64
C TRP A 484 11.11 -11.63 -16.54
N VAL A 485 10.10 -10.92 -16.04
CA VAL A 485 9.40 -9.82 -16.74
C VAL A 485 10.19 -8.53 -16.58
N THR A 486 10.50 -8.13 -15.35
CA THR A 486 11.01 -6.79 -15.02
C THR A 486 12.54 -6.68 -15.11
N GLU A 487 13.27 -7.54 -14.41
CA GLU A 487 14.74 -7.49 -14.35
C GLU A 487 15.40 -8.04 -15.62
N LEU A 488 14.83 -9.12 -16.19
CA LEU A 488 15.36 -9.76 -17.39
C LEU A 488 14.71 -9.26 -18.70
N GLY A 489 13.72 -8.36 -18.60
CA GLY A 489 13.12 -7.68 -19.75
C GLY A 489 12.37 -8.57 -20.75
N ILE A 490 11.84 -9.72 -20.32
CA ILE A 490 11.10 -10.63 -21.21
C ILE A 490 9.61 -10.27 -21.16
N TYR A 491 9.16 -9.50 -22.15
CA TYR A 491 7.82 -8.92 -22.19
C TYR A 491 6.78 -9.71 -23.03
N THR A 492 7.14 -10.88 -23.57
CA THR A 492 6.25 -11.71 -24.39
C THR A 492 6.00 -13.05 -23.73
N TRP A 493 4.74 -13.36 -23.41
CA TRP A 493 4.36 -14.59 -22.70
C TRP A 493 3.12 -15.26 -23.30
N PRO A 494 2.99 -16.60 -23.20
CA PRO A 494 1.81 -17.32 -23.66
C PRO A 494 0.51 -16.79 -23.04
N PHE A 495 -0.55 -16.75 -23.84
CA PHE A 495 -1.86 -16.23 -23.47
C PHE A 495 -2.99 -17.15 -23.99
N GLN A 496 -4.03 -17.28 -23.18
CA GLN A 496 -5.31 -17.89 -23.49
C GLN A 496 -6.37 -17.25 -22.60
N TRP A 497 -7.59 -17.09 -23.09
CA TRP A 497 -8.73 -16.69 -22.28
C TRP A 497 -9.23 -17.85 -21.40
N PRO A 498 -9.88 -17.60 -20.25
CA PRO A 498 -10.36 -18.66 -19.35
C PRO A 498 -11.33 -19.68 -19.97
N ASN A 499 -11.96 -19.35 -21.09
CA ASN A 499 -12.81 -20.25 -21.88
C ASN A 499 -12.03 -21.22 -22.79
N GLY A 500 -10.69 -21.20 -22.74
CA GLY A 500 -9.81 -22.04 -23.55
C GLY A 500 -9.50 -21.51 -24.96
N THR A 501 -9.98 -20.31 -25.32
CA THR A 501 -9.76 -19.73 -26.66
C THR A 501 -8.73 -18.61 -26.66
N CYS A 502 -8.30 -18.19 -27.85
CA CYS A 502 -7.58 -16.94 -28.06
C CYS A 502 -8.35 -16.08 -29.06
N THR A 503 -8.58 -14.81 -28.69
CA THR A 503 -9.00 -13.74 -29.61
C THR A 503 -8.01 -12.58 -29.48
N PRO A 504 -7.55 -11.96 -30.59
CA PRO A 504 -6.64 -10.83 -30.52
C PRO A 504 -7.27 -9.63 -29.80
N VAL A 505 -6.44 -8.88 -29.09
CA VAL A 505 -6.85 -7.64 -28.41
C VAL A 505 -5.98 -6.50 -28.89
N VAL A 506 -6.63 -5.48 -29.44
CA VAL A 506 -6.03 -4.21 -29.84
C VAL A 506 -6.73 -3.10 -29.07
N ILE A 507 -5.97 -2.31 -28.33
CA ILE A 507 -6.49 -1.18 -27.56
C ILE A 507 -6.10 0.11 -28.27
N HIS A 508 -7.11 0.92 -28.57
CA HIS A 508 -6.93 2.28 -29.07
C HIS A 508 -7.38 3.27 -27.99
N LEU A 509 -6.45 4.13 -27.58
CA LEU A 509 -6.74 5.25 -26.69
C LEU A 509 -7.44 6.38 -27.46
N PRO A 510 -8.26 7.21 -26.80
CA PRO A 510 -8.96 8.31 -27.47
C PRO A 510 -7.98 9.34 -28.04
N PRO A 511 -8.37 10.13 -29.08
CA PRO A 511 -7.50 11.13 -29.70
C PRO A 511 -6.99 12.24 -28.78
N SER A 512 -7.51 12.36 -27.55
CA SER A 512 -6.99 13.26 -26.52
C SER A 512 -5.73 12.74 -25.82
N ALA A 513 -5.42 11.44 -25.93
CA ALA A 513 -4.19 10.83 -25.43
C ALA A 513 -3.12 10.80 -26.55
N ASN A 514 -3.00 11.90 -27.30
CA ASN A 514 -2.22 12.00 -28.53
C ASN A 514 -0.71 12.00 -28.25
N SER A 515 -0.12 10.82 -28.12
CA SER A 515 1.33 10.68 -27.97
C SER A 515 1.94 9.85 -29.08
N SER A 516 3.16 10.21 -29.46
CA SER A 516 4.06 9.39 -30.27
C SER A 516 4.62 8.16 -29.51
N LEU A 517 4.25 8.00 -28.23
CA LEU A 517 4.74 6.98 -27.32
C LEU A 517 3.80 5.77 -27.22
N VAL A 518 2.51 5.94 -27.52
CA VAL A 518 1.57 4.81 -27.61
C VAL A 518 1.95 3.91 -28.80
N PRO A 519 2.09 2.58 -28.60
CA PRO A 519 2.51 1.67 -29.67
C PRO A 519 1.62 1.76 -30.90
N ALA A 520 2.22 1.99 -32.07
CA ALA A 520 1.50 2.30 -33.32
C ALA A 520 0.51 1.21 -33.80
N ASN A 521 0.57 -0.01 -33.26
CA ASN A 521 -0.37 -1.09 -33.56
C ASN A 521 -1.40 -1.37 -32.45
N GLY A 522 -1.24 -0.81 -31.24
CA GLY A 522 -2.13 -1.04 -30.08
C GLY A 522 -2.28 -2.50 -29.63
N THR A 523 -1.50 -3.44 -30.18
CA THR A 523 -1.76 -4.88 -30.04
C THR A 523 -1.25 -5.39 -28.70
N VAL A 524 -2.18 -5.73 -27.80
CA VAL A 524 -1.88 -6.28 -26.48
C VAL A 524 -1.86 -7.81 -26.51
N VAL A 525 -2.75 -8.43 -27.29
CA VAL A 525 -2.81 -9.89 -27.48
C VAL A 525 -2.84 -10.21 -28.97
N TRP A 526 -2.02 -11.16 -29.41
CA TRP A 526 -2.12 -11.78 -30.73
C TRP A 526 -2.25 -13.30 -30.61
N CYS A 527 -2.95 -13.91 -31.56
CA CYS A 527 -3.22 -15.35 -31.56
C CYS A 527 -2.46 -16.06 -32.67
N ILE A 528 -1.84 -17.20 -32.35
CA ILE A 528 -1.23 -18.11 -33.32
C ILE A 528 -2.28 -19.08 -33.87
N ASN A 529 -3.24 -19.47 -33.04
CA ASN A 529 -4.40 -20.28 -33.41
C ASN A 529 -5.59 -19.97 -32.47
N SER A 530 -6.69 -20.72 -32.58
CA SER A 530 -7.91 -20.50 -31.81
C SER A 530 -7.79 -20.75 -30.29
N THR A 531 -6.69 -21.34 -29.80
CA THR A 531 -6.49 -21.68 -28.38
C THR A 531 -5.16 -21.15 -27.81
N LEU A 532 -4.20 -20.72 -28.64
CA LEU A 532 -2.91 -20.19 -28.20
C LEU A 532 -2.62 -18.83 -28.83
N GLY A 533 -2.31 -17.87 -27.97
CA GLY A 533 -1.71 -16.60 -28.33
C GLY A 533 -0.59 -16.20 -27.39
N TYR A 534 -0.26 -14.91 -27.45
CA TYR A 534 0.72 -14.28 -26.58
C TYR A 534 0.24 -12.89 -26.17
N ILE A 535 0.62 -12.48 -24.96
CA ILE A 535 0.49 -11.11 -24.46
C ILE A 535 1.79 -10.34 -24.75
N ASN A 536 1.66 -9.08 -25.16
CA ASN A 536 2.75 -8.11 -25.23
C ASN A 536 2.68 -7.20 -23.99
N LEU A 537 3.48 -7.48 -22.97
CA LEU A 537 3.52 -6.70 -21.74
C LEU A 537 4.07 -5.29 -21.97
N THR A 538 5.01 -5.07 -22.90
CA THR A 538 5.49 -3.71 -23.25
C THR A 538 4.33 -2.84 -23.72
N ASN A 539 3.51 -3.35 -24.65
CA ASN A 539 2.34 -2.63 -25.11
C ASN A 539 1.30 -2.49 -23.98
N TRP A 540 1.09 -3.53 -23.16
CA TRP A 540 0.18 -3.49 -22.02
C TRP A 540 0.52 -2.36 -21.04
N PHE A 541 1.78 -2.26 -20.59
CA PHE A 541 2.26 -1.23 -19.67
C PHE A 541 2.01 0.18 -20.24
N THR A 542 2.50 0.46 -21.46
CA THR A 542 2.37 1.79 -22.08
C THR A 542 0.91 2.21 -22.30
N LEU A 543 0.02 1.26 -22.54
CA LEU A 543 -1.42 1.50 -22.67
C LEU A 543 -2.13 1.64 -21.31
N TYR A 544 -1.64 0.97 -20.27
CA TYR A 544 -2.20 1.01 -18.91
C TYR A 544 -1.87 2.33 -18.21
N ASP A 545 -0.63 2.79 -18.27
CA ASP A 545 -0.20 4.07 -17.68
C ASP A 545 -0.93 5.28 -18.32
N ALA A 546 -1.35 5.14 -19.58
CA ALA A 546 -2.14 6.15 -20.31
C ALA A 546 -3.67 5.94 -20.22
N ALA A 547 -4.16 4.88 -19.58
CA ALA A 547 -5.58 4.60 -19.42
C ALA A 547 -6.12 5.10 -18.07
N THR A 548 -7.08 6.03 -18.10
CA THR A 548 -7.72 6.50 -16.85
C THR A 548 -8.52 5.36 -16.19
N PRO A 549 -8.36 5.12 -14.87
CA PRO A 549 -9.22 4.21 -14.11
C PRO A 549 -10.71 4.51 -14.32
N GLY A 550 -11.54 3.47 -14.32
CA GLY A 550 -12.98 3.59 -14.62
C GLY A 550 -13.35 3.48 -16.11
N THR A 551 -12.41 3.68 -17.04
CA THR A 551 -12.71 3.69 -18.50
C THR A 551 -12.85 2.31 -19.12
N HIS A 552 -13.41 2.24 -20.34
CA HIS A 552 -13.48 0.99 -21.11
C HIS A 552 -12.07 0.41 -21.39
N GLN A 553 -11.12 1.26 -21.81
CA GLN A 553 -9.75 0.86 -22.10
C GLN A 553 -9.06 0.25 -20.88
N TYR A 554 -9.19 0.89 -19.72
CA TYR A 554 -8.70 0.38 -18.44
C TYR A 554 -9.31 -1.00 -18.12
N ASN A 555 -10.63 -1.15 -18.26
CA ASN A 555 -11.32 -2.42 -18.07
C ASN A 555 -10.82 -3.53 -19.00
N GLU A 556 -10.60 -3.26 -20.30
CA GLU A 556 -10.06 -4.26 -21.23
C GLU A 556 -8.64 -4.69 -20.86
N LEU A 557 -7.78 -3.75 -20.45
CA LEU A 557 -6.42 -4.05 -20.00
C LEU A 557 -6.41 -4.94 -18.75
N LEU A 558 -7.28 -4.68 -17.77
CA LEU A 558 -7.44 -5.53 -16.59
C LEU A 558 -7.91 -6.95 -16.95
N LYS A 559 -8.89 -7.10 -17.87
CA LYS A 559 -9.34 -8.42 -18.33
C LYS A 559 -8.21 -9.23 -18.95
N VAL A 560 -7.40 -8.59 -19.80
CA VAL A 560 -6.23 -9.23 -20.42
C VAL A 560 -5.20 -9.61 -19.37
N LEU A 561 -4.90 -8.73 -18.41
CA LEU A 561 -3.94 -9.02 -17.34
C LEU A 561 -4.41 -10.22 -16.50
N PHE A 562 -5.65 -10.21 -16.01
CA PHE A 562 -6.18 -11.27 -15.15
C PHE A 562 -6.34 -12.61 -15.90
N ALA A 563 -6.70 -12.59 -17.19
CA ALA A 563 -6.68 -13.78 -18.04
C ALA A 563 -5.25 -14.32 -18.24
N TRP A 564 -4.24 -13.45 -18.38
CA TRP A 564 -2.84 -13.88 -18.41
C TRP A 564 -2.42 -14.51 -17.08
N TYR A 565 -2.76 -13.91 -15.94
CA TYR A 565 -2.45 -14.51 -14.63
C TYR A 565 -3.13 -15.86 -14.41
N ASP A 566 -4.40 -16.05 -14.80
CA ASP A 566 -5.04 -17.38 -14.79
C ASP A 566 -4.28 -18.37 -15.68
N TYR A 567 -4.00 -18.00 -16.94
CA TYR A 567 -3.44 -18.94 -17.90
C TYR A 567 -1.97 -19.28 -17.63
N TYR A 568 -1.18 -18.25 -17.38
CA TYR A 568 0.26 -18.35 -17.24
C TYR A 568 0.70 -18.72 -15.83
N VAL A 569 -0.02 -18.28 -14.78
CA VAL A 569 0.30 -18.50 -13.36
C VAL A 569 1.79 -18.24 -13.07
N PRO A 570 2.26 -16.97 -13.11
CA PRO A 570 3.67 -16.66 -12.87
C PRO A 570 4.09 -16.95 -11.43
N ILE A 571 3.16 -16.72 -10.50
CA ILE A 571 3.29 -16.97 -9.07
C ILE A 571 2.04 -17.74 -8.64
N VAL A 572 2.21 -18.87 -7.96
CA VAL A 572 1.08 -19.63 -7.38
C VAL A 572 0.74 -19.01 -6.02
N PRO A 573 -0.51 -18.56 -5.77
CA PRO A 573 -0.88 -17.96 -4.49
C PRO A 573 -0.84 -19.00 -3.37
N VAL A 574 -0.42 -18.58 -2.19
CA VAL A 574 -0.29 -19.44 -1.00
C VAL A 574 -1.14 -18.92 0.15
N GLY A 575 -0.97 -17.66 0.51
CA GLY A 575 -1.57 -17.10 1.71
C GLY A 575 -1.36 -15.61 1.82
N TRP A 576 -2.21 -14.94 2.60
CA TRP A 576 -2.04 -13.54 2.96
C TRP A 576 -1.97 -13.40 4.48
N LYS A 577 -1.11 -12.51 4.99
CA LYS A 577 -1.06 -12.19 6.41
C LYS A 577 -2.11 -11.15 6.76
N ARG A 578 -2.68 -11.25 7.96
CA ARG A 578 -3.13 -10.03 8.67
C ARG A 578 -1.89 -9.36 9.26
N ALA A 579 -1.08 -8.83 8.35
CA ALA A 579 0.14 -8.07 8.55
C ALA A 579 1.19 -8.66 9.52
N GLU A 580 2.24 -7.88 9.72
CA GLU A 580 3.08 -8.01 10.90
C GLU A 580 2.30 -7.62 12.16
N VAL A 581 2.62 -8.28 13.27
CA VAL A 581 2.04 -7.92 14.55
C VAL A 581 2.75 -6.67 15.03
N ASN A 582 2.02 -5.56 15.07
CA ASN A 582 2.53 -4.32 15.65
C ASN A 582 2.38 -4.44 17.16
N ILE A 583 3.52 -4.49 17.86
CA ILE A 583 3.56 -4.76 19.30
C ILE A 583 4.05 -3.51 20.02
N GLY A 584 3.11 -2.62 20.31
CA GLY A 584 3.37 -1.35 20.98
C GLY A 584 3.48 -1.48 22.50
N PRO A 585 3.98 -0.42 23.16
CA PRO A 585 3.84 -0.28 24.61
C PRO A 585 2.37 0.08 24.91
N LYS A 586 2.00 0.17 26.19
CA LYS A 586 0.71 0.79 26.60
C LYS A 586 0.58 2.28 26.22
N ASN A 587 1.60 2.84 25.59
CA ASN A 587 1.77 4.27 25.38
C ASN A 587 1.55 4.68 23.91
N TYR A 588 1.31 3.73 23.00
CA TYR A 588 0.73 3.99 21.67
C TYR A 588 -0.45 3.02 21.48
N LEU A 589 -1.67 3.52 21.69
CA LEU A 589 -2.91 2.76 21.60
C LEU A 589 -3.77 3.23 20.43
N ILE A 590 -3.94 2.33 19.46
CA ILE A 590 -5.04 2.32 18.49
C ILE A 590 -6.01 1.16 18.78
N THR A 591 -6.11 0.82 20.08
CA THR A 591 -6.92 -0.29 20.62
C THR A 591 -8.41 -0.19 20.31
N TRP A 592 -8.90 1.02 20.00
CA TRP A 592 -10.27 1.29 19.58
C TRP A 592 -10.60 0.70 18.20
N ALA A 593 -9.60 0.53 17.32
CA ALA A 593 -9.75 -0.06 15.98
C ALA A 593 -9.46 -1.57 15.94
N TYR A 594 -8.55 -2.07 16.79
CA TYR A 594 -8.03 -3.45 16.72
C TYR A 594 -8.29 -4.34 17.95
N ASN A 595 -9.15 -3.91 18.88
CA ASN A 595 -9.93 -4.82 19.73
C ASN A 595 -9.14 -5.86 20.57
N VAL A 596 -8.20 -5.39 21.40
CA VAL A 596 -7.63 -6.21 22.50
C VAL A 596 -7.75 -5.46 23.82
N PRO A 597 -8.54 -5.90 24.84
CA PRO A 597 -9.42 -7.08 24.90
C PRO A 597 -10.94 -6.78 24.89
N ASN A 598 -11.39 -5.53 24.75
CA ASN A 598 -12.81 -5.16 24.90
C ASN A 598 -13.46 -4.74 23.55
N PRO A 599 -14.38 -5.54 22.98
CA PRO A 599 -14.68 -5.47 21.55
C PRO A 599 -15.75 -4.45 21.12
N MET A 600 -15.90 -3.33 21.83
CA MET A 600 -17.11 -2.49 21.73
C MET A 600 -17.37 -1.91 20.32
N CYS A 601 -16.33 -1.44 19.61
CA CYS A 601 -16.52 -0.61 18.42
C CYS A 601 -16.15 -1.25 17.07
N GLU A 602 -15.34 -2.31 17.02
CA GLU A 602 -14.90 -2.97 15.77
C GLU A 602 -16.05 -3.31 14.80
N LYS A 603 -17.22 -3.70 15.31
CA LYS A 603 -18.38 -4.02 14.45
C LYS A 603 -18.89 -2.84 13.61
N TYR A 604 -18.45 -1.61 13.91
CA TYR A 604 -18.73 -0.38 13.16
C TYR A 604 -17.49 0.13 12.39
N ILE A 605 -16.37 -0.59 12.43
CA ILE A 605 -15.10 -0.22 11.79
C ILE A 605 -14.83 -1.25 10.67
N PRO A 606 -15.13 -0.90 9.40
CA PRO A 606 -14.90 -1.82 8.29
C PRO A 606 -13.40 -2.08 8.09
N PRO A 607 -13.03 -3.21 7.48
CA PRO A 607 -11.63 -3.55 7.18
C PRO A 607 -10.84 -2.42 6.50
N TRP A 608 -11.44 -1.72 5.53
CA TRP A 608 -10.74 -0.64 4.83
C TRP A 608 -10.36 0.53 5.75
N LEU A 609 -11.22 0.88 6.72
CA LEU A 609 -10.96 1.98 7.65
C LEU A 609 -9.88 1.64 8.67
N ARG A 610 -9.73 0.35 8.96
CA ARG A 610 -8.61 -0.19 9.74
C ARG A 610 -7.28 0.04 9.00
N ILE A 611 -7.20 -0.36 7.74
CA ILE A 611 -6.04 -0.16 6.85
C ILE A 611 -5.71 1.34 6.68
N GLU A 612 -6.74 2.19 6.58
CA GLU A 612 -6.62 3.65 6.43
C GLU A 612 -6.07 4.35 7.67
N LEU A 613 -6.44 3.91 8.89
CA LEU A 613 -6.15 4.64 10.14
C LEU A 613 -5.09 3.99 11.04
N MET A 614 -4.72 2.73 10.81
CA MET A 614 -3.50 2.10 11.35
C MET A 614 -2.66 1.60 10.18
N PRO A 615 -1.94 2.51 9.51
CA PRO A 615 -1.43 2.22 8.19
C PRO A 615 -0.15 1.39 8.31
N SER A 616 -0.15 0.24 7.66
CA SER A 616 1.08 -0.53 7.43
C SER A 616 1.82 0.02 6.21
N ASP A 617 2.96 -0.57 5.84
CA ASP A 617 3.64 -0.38 4.54
C ASP A 617 2.78 -0.79 3.30
N ASN A 618 1.47 -0.91 3.48
CA ASN A 618 0.45 -1.34 2.52
C ASN A 618 -0.87 -0.59 2.77
N SER A 619 -0.82 0.73 2.97
CA SER A 619 -2.04 1.51 3.21
C SER A 619 -2.76 1.90 1.92
N TYR A 620 -4.02 2.35 2.02
CA TYR A 620 -4.73 2.95 0.88
C TYR A 620 -4.18 4.33 0.52
N ILE A 621 -3.59 5.04 1.49
CA ILE A 621 -2.89 6.29 1.28
C ILE A 621 -1.53 6.00 0.64
N ILE A 622 -1.32 6.51 -0.56
CA ILE A 622 -0.02 6.57 -1.23
C ILE A 622 0.61 7.91 -0.91
N GLY A 623 1.79 7.86 -0.29
CA GLY A 623 2.56 9.01 0.11
C GLY A 623 3.89 8.52 0.63
N ALA A 624 4.98 9.02 0.05
CA ALA A 624 6.33 8.49 0.22
C ALA A 624 6.58 7.06 -0.32
N GLU A 625 5.83 6.66 -1.36
CA GLU A 625 6.10 5.45 -2.16
C GLU A 625 6.60 5.84 -3.56
N ALA A 626 7.78 5.33 -3.94
CA ALA A 626 8.26 5.34 -5.33
C ALA A 626 9.28 4.22 -5.62
N TYR A 627 10.17 3.87 -4.68
CA TYR A 627 11.20 2.85 -4.95
C TYR A 627 11.51 1.81 -3.85
N TYR A 628 11.60 2.15 -2.56
CA TYR A 628 11.89 1.15 -1.52
C TYR A 628 11.19 1.43 -0.18
N TYR A 629 10.43 0.42 0.26
CA TYR A 629 9.67 0.35 1.51
C TYR A 629 10.46 0.68 2.80
N GLN A 630 9.71 0.95 3.89
CA GLN A 630 10.05 0.85 5.34
C GLN A 630 10.02 2.14 6.19
N VAL A 631 9.56 3.26 5.65
CA VAL A 631 9.24 4.47 6.44
C VAL A 631 7.88 4.35 7.14
N ILE A 632 6.97 3.50 6.66
CA ILE A 632 5.52 3.63 6.92
C ILE A 632 5.02 2.68 8.02
N SER A 633 5.66 1.52 8.27
CA SER A 633 5.36 0.65 9.43
C SER A 633 5.80 1.18 10.82
N SER A 634 5.97 2.49 10.96
CA SER A 634 6.38 3.15 12.20
C SER A 634 5.27 4.07 12.70
N PRO A 635 4.94 4.09 14.03
CA PRO A 635 3.95 4.97 14.65
C PRO A 635 4.10 6.48 14.39
N VAL A 636 5.20 6.91 13.75
CA VAL A 636 5.34 8.23 13.11
C VAL A 636 4.24 8.51 12.08
N TRP A 637 3.89 7.51 11.27
CA TRP A 637 2.91 7.68 10.20
C TRP A 637 1.49 7.68 10.77
N GLU A 638 1.14 6.78 11.68
CA GLU A 638 -0.11 6.89 12.45
C GLU A 638 -0.24 8.26 13.14
N ALA A 639 0.89 8.83 13.62
CA ALA A 639 0.93 10.12 14.28
C ALA A 639 0.68 11.34 13.37
N PHE A 640 0.80 11.21 12.04
CA PHE A 640 0.31 12.24 11.09
C PHE A 640 -1.22 12.34 11.08
N TRP A 641 -1.90 11.21 11.34
CA TRP A 641 -3.34 11.08 11.21
C TRP A 641 -4.10 11.26 12.52
N GLY A 642 -3.41 11.24 13.66
CA GLY A 642 -4.02 11.48 14.98
C GLY A 642 -4.87 10.34 15.50
N SER A 643 -4.65 9.13 14.96
CA SER A 643 -5.47 7.95 15.21
C SER A 643 -5.07 7.22 16.50
N GLY A 644 -3.88 7.49 17.06
CA GLY A 644 -3.39 6.88 18.29
C GLY A 644 -3.25 7.85 19.46
N ALA A 645 -3.13 7.29 20.67
CA ALA A 645 -2.78 8.03 21.88
C ALA A 645 -2.22 7.10 22.97
N PRO A 646 -1.50 7.61 23.98
CA PRO A 646 -1.13 6.85 25.16
C PRO A 646 -2.33 6.38 25.99
N ALA A 647 -2.17 5.31 26.78
CA ALA A 647 -3.21 4.82 27.69
C ALA A 647 -3.78 5.92 28.60
N GLY A 648 -5.08 6.17 28.47
CA GLY A 648 -5.81 7.17 29.25
C GLY A 648 -5.94 8.53 28.58
N ALA A 649 -5.29 8.76 27.43
CA ALA A 649 -5.54 9.89 26.56
C ALA A 649 -6.55 9.53 25.44
N VAL A 650 -7.16 10.55 24.85
CA VAL A 650 -8.02 10.41 23.66
C VAL A 650 -7.21 10.84 22.44
N PRO A 651 -7.19 10.07 21.33
CA PRO A 651 -6.56 10.51 20.09
C PRO A 651 -7.25 11.77 19.53
N PRO A 652 -6.51 12.79 19.04
CA PRO A 652 -7.12 14.06 18.62
C PRO A 652 -8.13 13.90 17.48
N LEU A 653 -7.90 12.97 16.54
CA LEU A 653 -8.88 12.63 15.50
C LEU A 653 -10.18 12.09 16.11
N ILE A 654 -10.08 11.25 17.14
CA ILE A 654 -11.23 10.63 17.79
C ILE A 654 -12.03 11.66 18.60
N GLU A 655 -11.36 12.58 19.29
CA GLU A 655 -12.02 13.72 19.96
C GLU A 655 -12.81 14.55 18.91
N ALA A 656 -12.17 14.89 17.79
CA ALA A 656 -12.77 15.64 16.70
C ALA A 656 -13.93 14.90 15.99
N MET A 657 -13.88 13.57 15.93
CA MET A 657 -14.99 12.72 15.47
C MET A 657 -16.14 12.70 16.48
N VAL A 658 -15.88 12.60 17.79
CA VAL A 658 -16.93 12.56 18.80
C VAL A 658 -17.67 13.91 18.88
N ASN A 659 -16.92 15.00 19.08
CA ASN A 659 -17.47 16.35 19.16
C ASN A 659 -17.92 16.92 17.79
N GLY A 660 -17.54 16.25 16.70
CA GLY A 660 -17.92 16.57 15.32
C GLY A 660 -17.22 17.80 14.74
N SER A 661 -16.20 18.33 15.41
CA SER A 661 -15.39 19.42 14.86
C SER A 661 -14.59 18.99 13.62
N LEU A 662 -14.36 17.69 13.40
CA LEU A 662 -13.78 17.14 12.17
C LEU A 662 -14.53 17.67 10.93
N TRP A 663 -15.82 17.36 10.78
CA TRP A 663 -16.62 17.79 9.62
C TRP A 663 -16.92 19.29 9.56
N ILE A 664 -16.79 20.01 10.69
CA ILE A 664 -17.07 21.45 10.74
C ILE A 664 -15.82 22.28 10.39
N LYS A 665 -14.64 21.87 10.85
CA LYS A 665 -13.38 22.61 10.67
C LYS A 665 -12.55 22.10 9.49
N HIS A 666 -12.54 20.78 9.28
CA HIS A 666 -11.71 20.08 8.30
C HIS A 666 -12.52 19.01 7.53
N PRO A 667 -13.58 19.40 6.80
CA PRO A 667 -14.39 18.46 5.99
C PRO A 667 -13.58 17.81 4.86
N ASP A 668 -12.52 18.48 4.41
CA ASP A 668 -11.52 17.99 3.46
C ASP A 668 -10.71 16.81 4.04
N TYR A 669 -10.23 16.92 5.28
CA TYR A 669 -9.55 15.85 6.00
C TYR A 669 -10.48 14.65 6.26
N ALA A 670 -11.74 14.95 6.59
CA ALA A 670 -12.78 13.93 6.78
C ALA A 670 -13.07 13.14 5.49
N GLU A 671 -13.16 13.83 4.35
CA GLU A 671 -13.36 13.20 3.04
C GLU A 671 -12.13 12.42 2.59
N PHE A 672 -10.92 12.95 2.80
CA PHE A 672 -9.66 12.28 2.46
C PHE A 672 -9.51 10.92 3.18
N LEU A 673 -9.80 10.86 4.48
CA LEU A 673 -9.77 9.61 5.27
C LEU A 673 -11.03 8.72 5.09
N GLY A 674 -11.94 9.07 4.17
CA GLY A 674 -13.20 8.34 3.99
C GLY A 674 -14.16 8.39 5.19
N LEU A 675 -13.93 9.28 6.15
CA LEU A 675 -14.73 9.44 7.37
C LEU A 675 -16.06 10.19 7.11
N THR A 676 -16.72 9.95 5.97
CA THR A 676 -17.99 10.58 5.60
C THR A 676 -19.08 9.52 5.32
N PRO A 677 -20.38 9.88 5.42
CA PRO A 677 -21.48 8.92 5.21
C PRO A 677 -21.51 8.23 3.84
N SER A 678 -20.80 8.79 2.85
CA SER A 678 -20.61 8.20 1.52
C SER A 678 -19.84 6.87 1.56
N TYR A 679 -18.90 6.75 2.50
CA TYR A 679 -17.99 5.60 2.62
C TYR A 679 -18.23 4.79 3.90
N LEU A 680 -18.74 5.42 4.97
CA LEU A 680 -18.97 4.79 6.28
C LEU A 680 -20.43 4.92 6.74
N THR A 681 -21.22 3.88 6.52
CA THR A 681 -22.67 3.83 6.83
C THR A 681 -22.99 3.93 8.31
N ASP A 682 -22.15 3.36 9.18
CA ASP A 682 -22.34 3.31 10.63
C ASP A 682 -21.62 4.45 11.38
N LEU A 683 -21.25 5.54 10.69
CA LEU A 683 -20.41 6.61 11.24
C LEU A 683 -20.97 7.21 12.55
N ASN A 684 -22.27 7.41 12.68
CA ASN A 684 -22.84 7.93 13.95
C ASN A 684 -22.78 6.91 15.09
N GLN A 685 -22.96 5.63 14.79
CA GLN A 685 -22.85 4.52 15.73
C GLN A 685 -21.40 4.33 16.17
N LEU A 686 -20.44 4.44 15.25
CA LEU A 686 -19.01 4.48 15.54
C LEU A 686 -18.67 5.64 16.47
N ARG A 687 -19.05 6.87 16.13
CA ARG A 687 -18.82 8.07 16.97
C ARG A 687 -19.38 7.91 18.38
N TYR A 688 -20.62 7.41 18.52
CA TYR A 688 -21.21 7.17 19.83
C TYR A 688 -20.47 6.07 20.61
N CYS A 689 -20.04 5.00 19.94
CA CYS A 689 -19.24 3.94 20.54
C CYS A 689 -17.88 4.44 21.02
N LEU A 690 -17.18 5.22 20.20
CA LEU A 690 -15.91 5.85 20.56
C LEU A 690 -16.07 6.79 21.77
N ALA A 691 -17.16 7.55 21.82
CA ALA A 691 -17.46 8.40 22.97
C ALA A 691 -17.67 7.60 24.27
N GLN A 692 -18.27 6.41 24.19
CA GLN A 692 -18.36 5.48 25.32
C GLN A 692 -17.00 4.85 25.67
N TYR A 693 -16.24 4.42 24.67
CA TYR A 693 -14.93 3.77 24.83
C TYR A 693 -13.91 4.67 25.53
N PHE A 694 -13.84 5.93 25.12
CA PHE A 694 -12.96 6.95 25.69
C PHE A 694 -13.58 7.73 26.86
N ASN A 695 -14.80 7.39 27.28
CA ASN A 695 -15.53 8.04 28.38
C ASN A 695 -15.74 9.57 28.20
N ILE A 696 -15.90 10.02 26.94
CA ILE A 696 -16.17 11.42 26.55
C ILE A 696 -17.60 11.60 26.01
N THR A 697 -18.57 10.83 26.54
CA THR A 697 -19.97 10.90 26.11
C THR A 697 -20.64 12.27 26.30
N SER A 698 -20.08 13.13 27.16
CA SER A 698 -20.49 14.54 27.32
C SER A 698 -20.19 15.43 26.11
N GLU A 699 -19.24 15.02 25.26
CA GLU A 699 -18.82 15.77 24.08
C GLU A 699 -19.54 15.29 22.80
N TYR A 700 -20.19 14.13 22.86
CA TYR A 700 -20.87 13.56 21.70
C TYR A 700 -22.05 14.42 21.23
N VAL A 701 -21.97 14.90 19.99
CA VAL A 701 -23.05 15.68 19.36
C VAL A 701 -23.81 14.82 18.33
N PRO A 702 -25.08 14.44 18.58
CA PRO A 702 -25.80 13.47 17.72
C PRO A 702 -26.11 13.96 16.31
N SER A 703 -26.17 15.28 16.09
CA SER A 703 -26.89 15.87 14.94
C SER A 703 -26.01 16.60 13.92
N ILE A 704 -24.68 16.54 14.04
CA ILE A 704 -23.77 17.30 13.16
C ILE A 704 -23.78 16.76 11.72
N ILE A 705 -24.00 15.45 11.55
CA ILE A 705 -23.92 14.77 10.26
C ILE A 705 -25.31 14.68 9.62
N THR A 706 -25.88 15.83 9.28
CA THR A 706 -27.01 15.88 8.34
C THR A 706 -26.49 15.78 6.91
N THR A 707 -27.15 14.98 6.08
CA THR A 707 -26.91 14.85 4.63
C THR A 707 -27.28 16.11 3.86
N SER A 708 -26.52 17.18 4.05
CA SER A 708 -26.47 18.29 3.10
C SER A 708 -25.65 17.85 1.88
N THR A 709 -26.33 17.35 0.86
CA THR A 709 -25.78 17.29 -0.51
C THR A 709 -25.58 18.72 -1.01
N THR A 710 -24.52 19.37 -0.54
CA THR A 710 -24.05 20.62 -1.10
C THR A 710 -23.30 20.26 -2.37
N THR A 711 -24.02 20.24 -3.50
CA THR A 711 -23.40 20.08 -4.81
C THR A 711 -22.52 21.30 -5.08
N THR A 712 -21.26 21.22 -4.67
CA THR A 712 -20.23 22.18 -5.07
C THR A 712 -19.95 21.93 -6.54
N THR A 713 -20.75 22.55 -7.40
CA THR A 713 -20.48 22.61 -8.84
C THR A 713 -19.19 23.40 -9.02
N THR A 714 -18.07 22.70 -9.09
CA THR A 714 -16.80 23.26 -9.57
C THR A 714 -17.00 23.62 -11.03
N THR A 715 -17.38 24.87 -11.29
CA THR A 715 -17.63 25.38 -12.64
C THR A 715 -16.32 25.45 -13.40
N THR A 716 -15.93 24.36 -14.05
CA THR A 716 -14.86 24.34 -15.04
C THR A 716 -15.31 25.22 -16.22
N THR A 717 -14.85 26.46 -16.24
CA THR A 717 -15.27 27.47 -17.23
C THR A 717 -14.62 27.21 -18.59
N THR A 718 -15.12 26.21 -19.32
CA THR A 718 -14.72 25.95 -20.71
C THR A 718 -15.31 27.03 -21.62
N SER A 719 -14.52 28.04 -21.97
CA SER A 719 -14.93 29.10 -22.90
C SER A 719 -14.93 28.59 -24.35
N THR A 720 -16.08 28.11 -24.83
CA THR A 720 -16.30 27.83 -26.26
C THR A 720 -16.61 29.11 -27.03
N THR A 721 -15.65 29.57 -27.85
CA THR A 721 -15.87 30.65 -28.81
C THR A 721 -16.55 30.10 -30.06
N THR A 722 -17.88 30.25 -30.16
CA THR A 722 -18.65 29.80 -31.33
C THR A 722 -18.74 30.90 -32.38
N THR A 723 -18.02 30.77 -33.50
CA THR A 723 -18.15 31.68 -34.65
C THR A 723 -19.43 31.37 -35.43
N SER A 724 -20.45 32.23 -35.32
CA SER A 724 -21.71 32.09 -36.06
C SER A 724 -21.69 32.84 -37.39
N THR A 725 -21.82 32.13 -38.50
CA THR A 725 -22.08 32.71 -39.84
C THR A 725 -23.50 33.27 -39.93
N THR A 726 -23.63 34.49 -40.42
CA THR A 726 -24.90 35.21 -40.57
C THR A 726 -25.59 34.93 -41.90
N THR A 727 -26.90 34.68 -41.86
CA THR A 727 -27.80 34.84 -43.01
C THR A 727 -29.01 35.67 -42.58
N THR A 728 -29.33 36.70 -43.36
CA THR A 728 -30.47 37.63 -43.17
C THR A 728 -31.81 36.93 -43.45
N THR A 729 -33.01 37.41 -43.10
CA THR A 729 -33.61 38.75 -43.32
C THR A 729 -34.88 38.91 -42.43
N PRO A 730 -35.75 39.95 -42.52
CA PRO A 730 -36.20 40.73 -41.35
C PRO A 730 -37.65 40.44 -40.88
N VAL A 731 -38.15 41.18 -39.87
CA VAL A 731 -39.30 42.12 -39.97
C VAL A 731 -39.67 42.79 -38.62
N THR A 732 -39.48 44.12 -38.57
CA THR A 732 -40.20 45.22 -37.84
C THR A 732 -40.69 45.13 -36.38
N THR A 733 -40.21 46.10 -35.56
CA THR A 733 -40.93 47.06 -34.65
C THR A 733 -41.96 46.54 -33.60
N SER A 734 -42.08 47.05 -32.38
CA SER A 734 -41.84 48.42 -31.84
C SER A 734 -41.42 48.41 -30.36
N ALA A 735 -40.86 49.54 -29.88
CA ALA A 735 -40.58 49.78 -28.46
C ALA A 735 -41.85 50.17 -27.66
N THR A 736 -41.82 50.02 -26.32
CA THR A 736 -42.16 51.07 -25.34
C THR A 736 -41.67 50.66 -23.94
N THR A 737 -41.18 51.65 -23.18
CA THR A 737 -40.60 51.53 -21.84
C THR A 737 -41.66 51.54 -20.73
N SER A 738 -41.51 50.70 -19.69
CA SER A 738 -41.96 51.04 -18.34
C SER A 738 -41.26 50.20 -17.25
N THR A 739 -40.67 50.90 -16.27
CA THR A 739 -40.16 50.36 -15.02
C THR A 739 -41.20 50.50 -13.90
N THR A 740 -41.49 49.44 -13.14
CA THR A 740 -41.24 49.36 -11.69
C THR A 740 -41.67 48.02 -11.08
N THR A 741 -40.74 47.42 -10.34
CA THR A 741 -40.89 46.70 -9.07
C THR A 741 -42.11 45.77 -8.83
N SER A 742 -41.84 44.47 -8.75
CA SER A 742 -42.68 43.53 -7.98
C SER A 742 -41.88 42.38 -7.37
N THR A 743 -41.99 42.23 -6.05
CA THR A 743 -41.62 41.03 -5.31
C THR A 743 -42.64 39.92 -5.56
N VAL A 744 -42.23 38.74 -6.03
CA VAL A 744 -43.11 37.55 -6.04
C VAL A 744 -42.35 36.26 -5.73
N THR A 745 -42.87 35.53 -4.76
CA THR A 745 -42.56 34.15 -4.36
C THR A 745 -42.84 33.16 -5.50
N THR A 746 -41.91 32.25 -5.82
CA THR A 746 -42.12 31.23 -6.87
C THR A 746 -42.58 29.87 -6.32
N THR A 747 -43.85 29.57 -6.53
CA THR A 747 -44.43 28.21 -6.42
C THR A 747 -44.15 27.42 -7.70
N ALA A 748 -43.86 26.12 -7.59
CA ALA A 748 -43.42 25.28 -8.73
C ALA A 748 -44.56 24.51 -9.43
N VAL A 749 -44.69 24.68 -10.76
CA VAL A 749 -45.55 23.96 -11.73
C VAL A 749 -44.92 24.19 -13.14
N SER A 750 -44.72 23.25 -14.08
CA SER A 750 -44.69 21.77 -14.05
C SER A 750 -44.02 21.19 -15.34
N THR A 751 -43.86 19.86 -15.41
CA THR A 751 -43.89 19.00 -16.63
C THR A 751 -42.89 19.19 -17.80
N VAL A 752 -42.12 18.13 -18.07
CA VAL A 752 -42.07 17.48 -19.40
C VAL A 752 -42.30 15.98 -19.22
N VAL A 753 -43.08 15.36 -20.13
CA VAL A 753 -43.43 13.93 -20.12
C VAL A 753 -42.60 13.18 -21.17
N SER A 754 -42.22 11.94 -20.88
CA SER A 754 -41.95 10.94 -21.92
C SER A 754 -42.32 9.53 -21.41
N THR A 755 -42.89 8.74 -22.30
CA THR A 755 -43.77 7.59 -21.99
C THR A 755 -43.00 6.29 -21.81
N VAL A 756 -43.43 5.46 -20.84
CA VAL A 756 -42.92 4.09 -20.65
C VAL A 756 -43.90 3.09 -21.26
N THR A 757 -43.41 2.21 -22.13
CA THR A 757 -44.17 1.07 -22.66
C THR A 757 -43.91 -0.16 -21.78
N THR A 758 -44.91 -0.60 -21.02
CA THR A 758 -44.83 -1.81 -20.21
C THR A 758 -45.24 -3.04 -21.01
N THR A 759 -44.40 -4.09 -21.00
CA THR A 759 -44.79 -5.44 -21.43
C THR A 759 -44.67 -6.39 -20.24
N ALA A 760 -45.79 -6.99 -19.84
CA ALA A 760 -45.83 -7.96 -18.75
C ALA A 760 -45.39 -9.35 -19.24
N VAL A 761 -44.64 -10.08 -18.39
CA VAL A 761 -44.41 -11.52 -18.54
C VAL A 761 -44.68 -12.21 -17.19
N SER A 762 -45.39 -13.32 -17.25
CA SER A 762 -46.07 -13.95 -16.12
C SER A 762 -45.14 -14.62 -15.10
N THR A 763 -45.52 -14.54 -13.83
CA THR A 763 -44.99 -15.39 -12.75
C THR A 763 -45.33 -16.86 -12.97
N VAL A 764 -44.33 -17.74 -12.94
CA VAL A 764 -44.52 -19.18 -12.76
C VAL A 764 -44.02 -19.56 -11.36
N THR A 765 -44.93 -20.05 -10.54
CA THR A 765 -44.63 -20.54 -9.19
C THR A 765 -44.02 -21.94 -9.28
N SER A 766 -42.86 -22.16 -8.65
CA SER A 766 -42.35 -23.51 -8.37
C SER A 766 -42.03 -23.65 -6.88
N THR A 767 -42.61 -24.69 -6.28
CA THR A 767 -42.59 -24.96 -4.84
C THR A 767 -41.28 -25.64 -4.45
N ALA A 768 -40.53 -25.04 -3.52
CA ALA A 768 -39.37 -25.69 -2.88
C ALA A 768 -39.78 -26.33 -1.55
N THR A 769 -39.93 -27.66 -1.55
CA THR A 769 -40.28 -28.44 -0.36
C THR A 769 -39.09 -28.53 0.60
N THR A 770 -39.26 -28.12 1.85
CA THR A 770 -38.23 -28.22 2.89
C THR A 770 -38.19 -29.62 3.52
N THR A 771 -37.24 -30.45 3.10
CA THR A 771 -36.94 -31.72 3.78
C THR A 771 -35.98 -31.46 4.95
N ALA A 772 -36.39 -31.81 6.17
CA ALA A 772 -35.56 -31.64 7.35
C ALA A 772 -34.30 -32.52 7.29
N VAL A 773 -33.12 -31.91 7.51
CA VAL A 773 -31.85 -32.64 7.62
C VAL A 773 -31.55 -32.91 9.10
N SER A 774 -31.38 -34.18 9.43
CA SER A 774 -31.07 -34.65 10.78
C SER A 774 -29.73 -34.12 11.30
N THR A 775 -29.73 -33.51 12.48
CA THR A 775 -28.50 -33.08 13.16
C THR A 775 -27.68 -34.28 13.63
N VAL A 776 -26.51 -34.50 13.02
CA VAL A 776 -25.51 -35.46 13.52
C VAL A 776 -24.52 -34.72 14.43
N THR A 777 -24.55 -35.02 15.73
CA THR A 777 -23.63 -34.44 16.71
C THR A 777 -22.24 -35.06 16.56
N VAL A 778 -21.29 -34.32 15.98
CA VAL A 778 -19.89 -34.76 15.91
C VAL A 778 -19.20 -34.49 17.25
N THR A 779 -18.84 -35.55 17.96
CA THR A 779 -18.04 -35.48 19.19
C THR A 779 -16.58 -35.12 18.89
N LYS A 780 -16.00 -34.22 19.67
CA LYS A 780 -14.59 -33.82 19.56
C LYS A 780 -13.65 -35.01 19.81
N PRO A 781 -12.56 -35.17 19.05
CA PRO A 781 -11.54 -36.17 19.37
C PRO A 781 -10.81 -35.78 20.66
N VAL A 782 -10.89 -36.63 21.68
CA VAL A 782 -10.13 -36.46 22.93
C VAL A 782 -8.72 -36.97 22.70
N VAL A 783 -7.73 -36.07 22.76
CA VAL A 783 -6.31 -36.44 22.75
C VAL A 783 -6.00 -37.25 24.00
N SER A 784 -5.46 -38.46 23.86
CA SER A 784 -5.23 -39.33 25.01
C SER A 784 -4.11 -38.78 25.90
N THR A 785 -4.29 -38.88 27.22
CA THR A 785 -3.28 -38.48 28.23
C THR A 785 -1.97 -39.26 28.08
N ALA A 786 -2.01 -40.46 27.49
CA ALA A 786 -0.83 -41.25 27.17
C ALA A 786 0.02 -40.63 26.03
N LEU A 787 -0.61 -39.99 25.03
CA LEU A 787 0.12 -39.27 23.98
C LEU A 787 0.85 -38.04 24.56
N ILE A 788 0.16 -37.30 25.44
CA ILE A 788 0.74 -36.14 26.14
C ILE A 788 1.91 -36.58 27.02
N ALA A 789 1.77 -37.66 27.79
CA ALA A 789 2.85 -38.23 28.60
C ALA A 789 4.05 -38.68 27.74
N GLY A 790 3.80 -39.32 26.58
CA GLY A 790 4.85 -39.71 25.64
C GLY A 790 5.65 -38.52 25.10
N ILE A 791 4.97 -37.44 24.71
CA ILE A 791 5.61 -36.20 24.23
C ILE A 791 6.47 -35.57 25.35
N VAL A 792 5.96 -35.49 26.58
CA VAL A 792 6.71 -34.94 27.73
C VAL A 792 7.97 -35.76 28.02
N ILE A 793 7.90 -37.10 27.97
CA ILE A 793 9.07 -37.97 28.17
C ILE A 793 10.12 -37.74 27.08
N ILE A 794 9.71 -37.63 25.81
CA ILE A 794 10.63 -37.36 24.69
C ILE A 794 11.34 -36.00 24.88
N VAL A 795 10.62 -34.95 25.27
CA VAL A 795 11.21 -33.63 25.55
C VAL A 795 12.22 -33.68 26.70
N ILE A 796 11.93 -34.41 27.77
CA ILE A 796 12.85 -34.59 28.91
C ILE A 796 14.12 -35.34 28.48
N VAL A 797 14.00 -36.39 27.65
CA VAL A 797 15.16 -37.14 27.12
C VAL A 797 16.02 -36.25 26.22
N ILE A 798 15.41 -35.45 25.33
CA ILE A 798 16.15 -34.52 24.46
C ILE A 798 16.89 -33.46 25.31
N ALA A 799 16.24 -32.90 26.33
CA ALA A 799 16.87 -31.94 27.24
C ALA A 799 18.04 -32.56 28.02
N ALA A 800 17.89 -33.80 28.51
CA ALA A 800 18.97 -34.51 29.20
C ALA A 800 20.16 -34.80 28.26
N VAL A 801 19.91 -35.24 27.03
CA VAL A 801 20.96 -35.46 26.02
C VAL A 801 21.68 -34.15 25.67
N ALA A 802 20.94 -33.05 25.48
CA ALA A 802 21.52 -31.73 25.23
C ALA A 802 22.40 -31.26 26.40
N ALA A 803 21.96 -31.46 27.65
CA ALA A 803 22.74 -31.14 28.84
C ALA A 803 24.03 -31.98 28.95
N ILE A 804 23.98 -33.28 28.64
CA ILE A 804 25.16 -34.16 28.61
C ILE A 804 26.15 -33.75 27.51
N ILE A 805 25.67 -33.34 26.34
CA ILE A 805 26.50 -32.81 25.24
C ILE A 805 27.17 -31.48 25.64
N ALA A 806 26.42 -30.59 26.32
CA ALA A 806 26.97 -29.33 26.83
C ALA A 806 28.03 -29.53 27.92
N LEU A 807 27.83 -30.50 28.83
CA LEU A 807 28.79 -30.85 29.87
C LEU A 807 30.06 -31.53 29.33
N ARG A 808 30.00 -32.18 28.17
CA ARG A 808 31.18 -32.76 27.47
C ARG A 808 32.01 -31.73 26.69
N ARG A 809 31.62 -30.46 26.66
CA ARG A 809 32.32 -29.35 25.99
C ARG A 809 32.94 -28.32 26.96
N ARG A 810 33.22 -28.74 28.20
CA ARG A 810 34.04 -27.99 29.17
C ARG A 810 35.23 -28.83 29.60
#